data_AF-A0A2E7BT20-F1
#
_entry.id   AF-A0A2E7BT20-F1
#
_cell.length_a   1.000
_cell.length_b   1.000
_cell.length_c   1.000
_cell.angle_alpha   90.00
_cell.angle_beta   90.00
_cell.angle_gamma   90.00
#
_symmetry.space_group_name_H-M   'P 1'
#
loop_
_entity.id
_entity.type
_entity.pdbx_description
1 polymer ?
#
loop_
_entity_poly.entity_id
_entity_poly.type
_entity_poly.pdbx_seq_one_letter_code
_entity_poly.pdbx_strand_id
1 'polypeptide(L)'
;MARISLILGFIAMGCEVAPAVLDPDPVCGDGLLDSGEECDDDNTVADDACTDQCQRARCGDGIRRGDLLEGDEGFEACDDGNSNDADDCLNSCHIARCGDGVLRLDRVEGEPDYEACDDGNAEAHDACTHRCLVARCGDGIQRLDLDEGSPGSEQCDDGNLIEEDLCNGQCQRARCGNGTVQPGEGCDGGEDCNEACQLPPCGDGVIDEGERCDDGNLTNVDGCLNDCSPARCGDGFLRTDIEAGERGFEECDDGNTFSGDGCSFTCRLEACGDGLRGPGEECDDGNDDPFDGCLNNCISARCGDGLVRQDLNDNEIGYEACDDGNRVNTDDCTNQCAEAECGDGILHPGREFCDDGNREGGDECTPRCELPRCGDGHVRAGVEECDDGNGVDGDGCTTDCVAARCGDNIVRAGIEECDDGNDEDGDDCTRDCRRARCGDGILRTNRGAGELGYEGCDDGNDVDSDGCRNSCQLAACGNGRVDHDEECDDGNEDPTDGCRPDCRRPACGDGVVDHDEACDDGNLEGRDACRRDCSEPVCGDNILDDFAGEECDDGQDGDEDACTDACLRATCGDGIIWFGVEDCDDGNDEDNDFCSNTCRSGAACLGSMACYPMDGDILDSSGNEHHGINQGAAMVADRRQVPAGALAFQDGAYVEIADHDRLDGFDTFSLCAWVRPLAQQERERFIVVEKGGSYRLAIEPSNQRPWVSIATLEGQVRVDGTMPVSFGQWNQLCTVYDGQGLSLFVRGQNAGFAPATGTLRNNVAPLRMGGCGADEACLERAFTGDLDAVLLWDHAISAETRSAHGE
;
A
#
# COMPACT_ATOMS: atom_id res chain seq x y z
N MET A 1 -8.75 -39.84 -62.54
CA MET A 1 -9.48 -38.89 -63.42
C MET A 1 -8.74 -37.56 -63.31
N ALA A 2 -7.93 -37.15 -64.31
CA ALA A 2 -8.30 -36.20 -65.39
C ALA A 2 -8.81 -34.86 -64.81
N ARG A 3 -8.30 -33.64 -65.07
CA ARG A 3 -7.66 -32.95 -66.23
C ARG A 3 -7.28 -31.51 -65.73
N ILE A 4 -6.13 -30.90 -66.07
CA ILE A 4 -5.75 -30.14 -67.30
C ILE A 4 -6.37 -28.72 -67.47
N SER A 5 -5.47 -27.75 -67.74
CA SER A 5 -5.56 -26.44 -68.46
C SER A 5 -5.62 -25.15 -67.64
N LEU A 6 -4.65 -24.22 -67.68
CA LEU A 6 -4.06 -23.38 -68.77
C LEU A 6 -4.93 -22.19 -69.27
N ILE A 7 -4.37 -20.97 -69.12
CA ILE A 7 -4.20 -19.89 -70.14
C ILE A 7 -5.06 -18.59 -70.09
N LEU A 8 -4.33 -17.48 -69.85
CA LEU A 8 -4.29 -16.12 -70.44
C LEU A 8 -5.55 -15.20 -70.52
N GLY A 9 -5.36 -13.94 -70.07
CA GLY A 9 -5.13 -12.83 -71.02
C GLY A 9 -5.82 -11.46 -70.80
N PHE A 10 -4.98 -10.40 -70.68
CA PHE A 10 -5.18 -8.97 -71.01
C PHE A 10 -6.08 -8.11 -70.07
N ILE A 11 -5.64 -6.93 -69.58
CA ILE A 11 -5.52 -5.65 -70.32
C ILE A 11 -4.50 -4.70 -69.64
N ALA A 12 -3.94 -3.80 -70.46
CA ALA A 12 -2.78 -2.93 -70.30
C ALA A 12 -2.98 -1.60 -69.53
N MET A 13 -1.81 -0.94 -69.32
CA MET A 13 -1.52 0.52 -69.30
C MET A 13 -1.70 1.31 -67.99
N GLY A 14 -0.59 1.88 -67.51
CA GLY A 14 -0.59 3.12 -66.72
C GLY A 14 0.58 3.26 -65.74
N CYS A 15 1.57 4.07 -66.11
CA CYS A 15 2.79 4.47 -65.37
C CYS A 15 2.51 5.29 -64.10
N GLU A 16 3.29 5.11 -63.01
CA GLU A 16 4.09 6.13 -62.29
C GLU A 16 4.63 5.62 -60.93
N VAL A 17 5.70 6.27 -60.46
CA VAL A 17 6.85 5.76 -59.68
C VAL A 17 6.77 6.07 -58.18
N ALA A 18 7.14 5.12 -57.29
CA ALA A 18 7.99 5.27 -56.08
C ALA A 18 7.87 4.03 -55.14
N PRO A 19 8.82 3.75 -54.22
CA PRO A 19 10.28 3.93 -54.25
C PRO A 19 11.03 2.60 -53.99
N ALA A 20 12.37 2.67 -53.95
CA ALA A 20 13.28 1.57 -53.66
C ALA A 20 13.00 0.88 -52.31
N VAL A 21 13.02 -0.46 -52.31
CA VAL A 21 13.31 -1.23 -51.10
C VAL A 21 14.83 -1.38 -51.10
N LEU A 22 15.49 -0.60 -50.24
CA LEU A 22 16.78 -0.98 -49.69
C LEU A 22 16.56 -2.35 -49.04
N ASP A 23 17.35 -3.37 -49.40
CA ASP A 23 17.42 -4.58 -48.58
C ASP A 23 17.62 -4.13 -47.13
N PRO A 24 16.82 -4.63 -46.17
CA PRO A 24 17.04 -4.31 -44.77
C PRO A 24 18.47 -4.72 -44.40
N ASP A 25 19.12 -3.89 -43.57
CA ASP A 25 20.38 -4.29 -42.96
C ASP A 25 20.16 -5.64 -42.24
N PRO A 26 21.06 -6.63 -42.38
CA PRO A 26 20.90 -7.95 -41.74
C PRO A 26 20.68 -7.77 -40.23
N VAL A 27 19.63 -8.40 -39.69
CA VAL A 27 19.24 -8.27 -38.28
C VAL A 27 19.31 -9.63 -37.59
N CYS A 28 20.30 -9.76 -36.72
CA CYS A 28 20.47 -10.97 -35.94
C CYS A 28 19.31 -11.26 -35.00
N GLY A 29 18.80 -12.49 -35.02
CA GLY A 29 17.78 -13.02 -34.12
C GLY A 29 16.35 -12.84 -34.60
N ASP A 30 16.14 -12.71 -35.92
CA ASP A 30 14.80 -12.51 -36.51
C ASP A 30 14.20 -13.78 -37.14
N GLY A 31 14.91 -14.91 -37.00
CA GLY A 31 14.52 -16.22 -37.47
C GLY A 31 14.89 -16.48 -38.94
N LEU A 32 15.54 -15.54 -39.63
CA LEU A 32 15.93 -15.65 -41.04
C LEU A 32 17.45 -15.51 -41.19
N LEU A 33 18.07 -16.47 -41.88
CA LEU A 33 19.51 -16.39 -42.17
C LEU A 33 19.77 -15.37 -43.29
N ASP A 34 20.16 -14.16 -42.92
CA ASP A 34 20.43 -13.05 -43.83
C ASP A 34 21.87 -13.06 -44.41
N SER A 35 22.09 -12.28 -45.48
CA SER A 35 23.41 -12.20 -46.13
C SER A 35 24.43 -11.47 -45.26
N GLY A 36 25.21 -12.23 -44.49
CA GLY A 36 26.21 -11.71 -43.56
C GLY A 36 26.27 -12.50 -42.25
N GLU A 37 25.24 -13.27 -41.95
CA GLU A 37 25.09 -14.09 -40.74
C GLU A 37 25.59 -15.53 -40.99
N GLU A 38 26.17 -16.15 -39.96
CA GLU A 38 26.56 -17.57 -39.99
C GLU A 38 25.48 -18.51 -39.41
N CYS A 39 24.61 -17.95 -38.56
CA CYS A 39 23.42 -18.58 -37.97
C CYS A 39 22.40 -17.50 -37.61
N ASP A 40 21.15 -17.92 -37.37
CA ASP A 40 20.10 -17.15 -36.73
C ASP A 40 19.20 -18.15 -36.00
N ASP A 41 19.00 -17.98 -34.69
CA ASP A 41 18.19 -18.83 -33.82
C ASP A 41 17.00 -18.11 -33.18
N ASP A 42 16.44 -17.13 -33.90
CA ASP A 42 15.20 -16.41 -33.56
C ASP A 42 15.29 -15.63 -32.22
N ASN A 43 16.52 -15.38 -31.74
CA ASN A 43 16.78 -14.62 -30.53
C ASN A 43 18.18 -13.98 -30.53
N THR A 44 18.50 -13.18 -29.49
CA THR A 44 19.80 -12.49 -29.36
C THR A 44 20.55 -12.87 -28.07
N VAL A 45 20.24 -14.03 -27.52
CA VAL A 45 21.00 -14.66 -26.44
C VAL A 45 22.35 -15.07 -27.02
N ALA A 46 23.40 -15.02 -26.20
CA ALA A 46 24.76 -15.26 -26.70
C ALA A 46 25.26 -16.67 -26.33
N ASP A 47 24.74 -17.26 -25.25
CA ASP A 47 25.13 -18.54 -24.67
C ASP A 47 24.29 -19.73 -25.15
N ASP A 48 23.63 -19.60 -26.30
CA ASP A 48 22.96 -20.68 -27.02
C ASP A 48 23.63 -20.96 -28.38
N ALA A 49 22.88 -21.44 -29.38
CA ALA A 49 23.48 -21.95 -30.62
C ALA A 49 24.07 -20.84 -31.50
N CYS A 50 23.59 -19.60 -31.36
CA CYS A 50 24.03 -18.43 -32.09
C CYS A 50 24.41 -17.30 -31.11
N THR A 51 25.44 -16.52 -31.42
CA THR A 51 25.81 -15.37 -30.60
C THR A 51 24.92 -14.16 -30.92
N ASP A 52 24.96 -13.13 -30.08
CA ASP A 52 24.26 -11.86 -30.29
C ASP A 52 24.73 -11.07 -31.55
N GLN A 53 25.78 -11.54 -32.21
CA GLN A 53 26.32 -11.03 -33.48
C GLN A 53 26.10 -12.01 -34.66
N CYS A 54 25.24 -13.01 -34.48
CA CYS A 54 24.87 -14.02 -35.47
C CYS A 54 26.04 -14.83 -36.02
N GLN A 55 26.94 -15.18 -35.11
CA GLN A 55 28.03 -16.13 -35.33
C GLN A 55 27.71 -17.40 -34.56
N ARG A 56 28.06 -18.58 -35.09
CA ARG A 56 27.84 -19.81 -34.33
C ARG A 56 28.71 -19.80 -33.09
N ALA A 57 28.13 -20.07 -31.93
CA ALA A 57 28.89 -20.32 -30.70
C ALA A 57 29.79 -21.54 -30.93
N ARG A 58 31.09 -21.36 -30.67
CA ARG A 58 32.13 -22.37 -30.87
C ARG A 58 33.09 -22.33 -29.70
N CYS A 59 33.43 -23.52 -29.23
CA CYS A 59 34.59 -23.72 -28.40
C CYS A 59 35.81 -22.84 -28.72
N GLY A 60 36.21 -22.01 -27.77
CA GLY A 60 37.32 -21.08 -27.84
C GLY A 60 36.95 -19.67 -28.31
N ASP A 61 35.67 -19.31 -28.32
CA ASP A 61 35.20 -17.95 -28.66
C ASP A 61 34.92 -17.05 -27.44
N GLY A 62 34.99 -17.64 -26.24
CA GLY A 62 34.85 -16.97 -24.96
C GLY A 62 33.44 -17.04 -24.42
N ILE A 63 32.55 -17.78 -25.09
CA ILE A 63 31.14 -17.91 -24.77
C ILE A 63 30.81 -19.39 -24.59
N ARG A 64 30.61 -19.79 -23.35
CA ARG A 64 30.25 -21.16 -23.01
C ARG A 64 28.75 -21.37 -23.16
N ARG A 65 28.34 -22.36 -23.95
CA ARG A 65 26.91 -22.69 -24.14
C ARG A 65 26.23 -23.19 -22.87
N GLY A 66 25.13 -22.53 -22.49
CA GLY A 66 24.29 -22.83 -21.34
C GLY A 66 22.99 -23.57 -21.68
N ASP A 67 22.67 -23.72 -22.96
CA ASP A 67 21.40 -24.30 -23.45
C ASP A 67 21.40 -25.85 -23.49
N LEU A 68 22.57 -26.49 -23.37
CA LEU A 68 22.75 -27.94 -23.44
C LEU A 68 23.13 -28.56 -22.07
N LEU A 69 22.68 -29.79 -21.81
CA LEU A 69 23.04 -30.54 -20.61
C LEU A 69 24.26 -31.44 -20.84
N GLU A 70 24.94 -31.84 -19.76
CA GLU A 70 26.12 -32.72 -19.82
C GLU A 70 25.76 -34.06 -20.48
N GLY A 71 26.38 -34.35 -21.64
CA GLY A 71 26.13 -35.54 -22.47
C GLY A 71 25.38 -35.27 -23.78
N ASP A 72 24.86 -34.06 -23.98
CA ASP A 72 24.25 -33.64 -25.25
C ASP A 72 25.32 -33.33 -26.31
N GLU A 73 25.01 -33.59 -27.59
CA GLU A 73 25.92 -33.33 -28.71
C GLU A 73 26.17 -31.82 -28.84
N GLY A 74 27.42 -31.40 -28.63
CA GLY A 74 27.82 -29.99 -28.65
C GLY A 74 27.80 -29.29 -27.28
N PHE A 75 27.61 -30.03 -26.18
CA PHE A 75 27.82 -29.50 -24.83
C PHE A 75 29.28 -29.10 -24.59
N GLU A 76 29.48 -27.98 -23.92
CA GLU A 76 30.80 -27.44 -23.61
C GLU A 76 31.01 -27.41 -22.08
N ALA A 77 32.00 -28.18 -21.59
CA ALA A 77 32.34 -28.22 -20.16
C ALA A 77 33.12 -26.97 -19.72
N CYS A 78 33.81 -26.32 -20.65
CA CYS A 78 34.56 -25.08 -20.49
C CYS A 78 34.62 -24.33 -21.83
N ASP A 79 34.95 -23.04 -21.78
CA ASP A 79 35.38 -22.22 -22.93
C ASP A 79 36.27 -21.10 -22.37
N ASP A 80 37.49 -20.95 -22.87
CA ASP A 80 38.46 -19.96 -22.41
C ASP A 80 38.78 -18.85 -23.43
N GLY A 81 37.99 -18.79 -24.51
CA GLY A 81 38.12 -17.77 -25.54
C GLY A 81 39.37 -17.87 -26.39
N ASN A 82 40.02 -19.04 -26.42
CA ASN A 82 41.11 -19.27 -27.33
C ASN A 82 41.18 -20.75 -27.80
N SER A 83 42.13 -21.07 -28.67
CA SER A 83 42.26 -22.42 -29.27
C SER A 83 43.51 -23.15 -28.80
N ASN A 84 44.02 -22.83 -27.62
CA ASN A 84 45.23 -23.40 -27.06
C ASN A 84 44.89 -24.54 -26.12
N ASP A 85 45.08 -25.78 -26.55
CA ASP A 85 44.76 -26.93 -25.69
C ASP A 85 45.62 -27.03 -24.42
N ALA A 86 46.70 -26.25 -24.31
CA ALA A 86 47.64 -26.29 -23.19
C ALA A 86 47.28 -25.35 -22.02
N ASP A 87 46.04 -24.89 -21.91
CA ASP A 87 45.54 -24.10 -20.79
C ASP A 87 44.31 -24.76 -20.14
N ASP A 88 43.36 -23.97 -19.60
CA ASP A 88 42.25 -24.49 -18.81
C ASP A 88 41.25 -25.33 -19.61
N CYS A 89 41.16 -25.12 -20.93
CA CYS A 89 40.18 -25.80 -21.77
C CYS A 89 40.78 -26.34 -23.07
N LEU A 90 40.43 -27.58 -23.41
CA LEU A 90 40.74 -28.15 -24.71
C LEU A 90 39.83 -27.51 -25.78
N ASN A 91 40.30 -27.47 -27.04
CA ASN A 91 39.51 -27.06 -28.21
C ASN A 91 38.29 -27.96 -28.49
N SER A 92 38.19 -29.10 -27.81
CA SER A 92 37.02 -29.98 -27.77
C SER A 92 36.03 -29.60 -26.67
N CYS A 93 36.26 -28.51 -25.95
CA CYS A 93 35.45 -28.00 -24.85
C CYS A 93 35.29 -28.98 -23.68
N HIS A 94 36.38 -29.68 -23.41
CA HIS A 94 36.57 -30.48 -22.21
C HIS A 94 37.65 -29.83 -21.35
N ILE A 95 37.48 -29.90 -20.04
CA ILE A 95 38.49 -29.40 -19.09
C ILE A 95 39.76 -30.21 -19.30
N ALA A 96 40.88 -29.53 -19.52
CA ALA A 96 42.18 -30.17 -19.64
C ALA A 96 42.58 -30.80 -18.30
N ARG A 97 42.88 -32.09 -18.31
CA ARG A 97 43.13 -32.92 -17.13
C ARG A 97 44.23 -33.94 -17.39
N CYS A 98 44.99 -34.18 -16.34
CA CYS A 98 45.98 -35.25 -16.29
C CYS A 98 45.48 -36.60 -16.86
N GLY A 99 46.20 -37.06 -17.89
CA GLY A 99 45.93 -38.29 -18.63
C GLY A 99 45.05 -38.09 -19.86
N ASP A 100 44.80 -36.85 -20.31
CA ASP A 100 44.01 -36.57 -21.52
C ASP A 100 44.84 -36.46 -22.80
N GLY A 101 46.17 -36.52 -22.67
CA GLY A 101 47.14 -36.49 -23.76
C GLY A 101 47.63 -35.09 -24.09
N VAL A 102 47.23 -34.08 -23.32
CA VAL A 102 47.59 -32.68 -23.52
C VAL A 102 48.25 -32.11 -22.27
N LEU A 103 49.53 -31.78 -22.41
CA LEU A 103 50.28 -31.17 -21.32
C LEU A 103 49.88 -29.70 -21.12
N ARG A 104 49.36 -29.40 -19.94
CA ARG A 104 49.07 -28.02 -19.52
C ARG A 104 50.33 -27.20 -19.25
N LEU A 105 50.36 -25.96 -19.75
CA LEU A 105 51.52 -25.06 -19.72
C LEU A 105 51.26 -23.70 -19.08
N ASP A 106 50.01 -23.40 -18.76
CA ASP A 106 49.59 -22.14 -18.13
C ASP A 106 49.78 -22.13 -16.60
N ARG A 107 49.98 -23.30 -15.99
CA ARG A 107 50.25 -23.49 -14.56
C ARG A 107 51.74 -23.69 -14.26
N VAL A 108 52.16 -23.31 -13.06
CA VAL A 108 53.55 -23.46 -12.61
C VAL A 108 53.68 -24.46 -11.46
N GLU A 109 54.88 -25.04 -11.32
CA GLU A 109 55.19 -26.07 -10.33
C GLU A 109 54.79 -25.65 -8.89
N GLY A 110 53.89 -26.44 -8.27
CA GLY A 110 53.36 -26.20 -6.93
C GLY A 110 51.97 -25.55 -6.88
N GLU A 111 51.41 -25.13 -8.02
CA GLU A 111 50.00 -24.76 -8.12
C GLU A 111 49.11 -26.02 -8.22
N PRO A 112 47.86 -25.96 -7.71
CA PRO A 112 46.88 -27.01 -7.94
C PRO A 112 46.73 -27.28 -9.45
N ASP A 113 46.61 -28.55 -9.82
CA ASP A 113 46.44 -29.00 -11.20
C ASP A 113 47.62 -28.66 -12.13
N TYR A 114 48.82 -28.42 -11.57
CA TYR A 114 50.08 -28.41 -12.33
C TYR A 114 50.45 -29.81 -12.82
N GLU A 115 50.81 -29.90 -14.09
CA GLU A 115 51.21 -31.13 -14.77
C GLU A 115 52.66 -31.00 -15.26
N ALA A 116 53.55 -31.85 -14.76
CA ALA A 116 54.93 -31.93 -15.25
C ALA A 116 55.05 -32.79 -16.51
N CYS A 117 54.10 -33.71 -16.72
CA CYS A 117 53.99 -34.55 -17.90
C CYS A 117 52.55 -35.06 -18.04
N ASP A 118 52.14 -35.43 -19.25
CA ASP A 118 50.88 -36.09 -19.56
C ASP A 118 51.14 -37.13 -20.67
N ASP A 119 50.80 -38.40 -20.43
CA ASP A 119 51.00 -39.50 -21.36
C ASP A 119 49.68 -40.10 -21.89
N GLY A 120 48.59 -39.36 -21.75
CA GLY A 120 47.29 -39.68 -22.35
C GLY A 120 46.55 -40.83 -21.68
N ASN A 121 46.96 -41.22 -20.47
CA ASN A 121 46.22 -42.16 -19.66
C ASN A 121 46.45 -41.92 -18.15
N ALA A 122 45.77 -42.68 -17.30
CA ALA A 122 45.83 -42.52 -15.83
C ALA A 122 46.64 -43.62 -15.13
N GLU A 123 47.31 -44.50 -15.88
CA GLU A 123 48.21 -45.49 -15.31
C GLU A 123 49.39 -44.77 -14.67
N ALA A 124 49.86 -45.28 -13.53
CA ALA A 124 50.96 -44.64 -12.81
C ALA A 124 52.32 -45.29 -13.12
N HIS A 125 52.33 -46.46 -13.76
CA HIS A 125 53.52 -47.30 -13.94
C HIS A 125 54.18 -47.11 -15.31
N ASP A 126 53.89 -46.01 -15.99
CA ASP A 126 54.47 -45.63 -17.28
C ASP A 126 55.18 -44.27 -17.19
N ALA A 127 55.11 -43.43 -18.21
CA ALA A 127 55.95 -42.25 -18.28
C ALA A 127 55.55 -41.17 -17.26
N CYS A 128 54.27 -41.12 -16.91
CA CYS A 128 53.69 -40.24 -15.93
C CYS A 128 53.02 -41.00 -14.80
N THR A 129 52.96 -40.37 -13.64
CA THR A 129 52.15 -40.85 -12.54
C THR A 129 50.71 -40.38 -12.72
N HIS A 130 49.75 -40.99 -12.00
CA HIS A 130 48.35 -40.54 -11.92
C HIS A 130 48.14 -39.08 -11.42
N ARG A 131 49.21 -38.40 -11.03
CA ARG A 131 49.24 -36.98 -10.64
C ARG A 131 50.02 -36.11 -11.62
N CYS A 132 50.31 -36.63 -12.82
CA CYS A 132 51.04 -35.96 -13.88
C CYS A 132 52.42 -35.44 -13.46
N LEU A 133 53.09 -36.23 -12.61
CA LEU A 133 54.50 -36.09 -12.29
C LEU A 133 55.29 -37.15 -13.07
N VAL A 134 56.47 -36.78 -13.54
CA VAL A 134 57.38 -37.72 -14.21
C VAL A 134 57.78 -38.82 -13.24
N ALA A 135 57.53 -40.08 -13.58
CA ALA A 135 57.96 -41.23 -12.80
C ALA A 135 59.49 -41.35 -12.78
N ARG A 136 60.09 -41.54 -11.60
CA ARG A 136 61.54 -41.57 -11.38
C ARG A 136 61.92 -42.54 -10.26
N CYS A 137 63.03 -43.24 -10.49
CA CYS A 137 63.70 -44.05 -9.49
C CYS A 137 63.76 -43.39 -8.11
N GLY A 138 63.23 -44.09 -7.11
CA GLY A 138 63.13 -43.69 -5.71
C GLY A 138 61.86 -42.91 -5.37
N ASP A 139 60.87 -42.83 -6.26
CA ASP A 139 59.57 -42.21 -5.97
C ASP A 139 58.51 -43.21 -5.48
N GLY A 140 58.86 -44.50 -5.44
CA GLY A 140 58.03 -45.60 -4.97
C GLY A 140 57.12 -46.17 -6.05
N ILE A 141 57.27 -45.74 -7.30
CA ILE A 141 56.45 -46.15 -8.44
C ILE A 141 57.36 -46.73 -9.52
N GLN A 142 57.35 -48.05 -9.65
CA GLN A 142 58.16 -48.74 -10.64
C GLN A 142 57.61 -48.54 -12.07
N ARG A 143 58.45 -48.07 -12.98
CA ARG A 143 58.11 -48.06 -14.42
C ARG A 143 58.13 -49.44 -15.05
N LEU A 144 56.99 -49.84 -15.62
CA LEU A 144 56.75 -51.15 -16.24
C LEU A 144 56.57 -51.09 -17.76
N ASP A 145 56.44 -49.89 -18.34
CA ASP A 145 56.22 -49.70 -19.77
C ASP A 145 57.48 -49.86 -20.64
N LEU A 146 58.66 -49.92 -20.02
CA LEU A 146 59.95 -50.12 -20.69
C LEU A 146 60.52 -51.52 -20.42
N ASP A 147 61.03 -52.15 -21.49
CA ASP A 147 61.72 -53.44 -21.39
C ASP A 147 63.00 -53.33 -20.52
N GLU A 148 63.24 -54.37 -19.72
CA GLU A 148 64.34 -54.44 -18.76
C GLU A 148 65.72 -54.18 -19.39
N GLY A 149 66.41 -53.13 -18.94
CA GLY A 149 67.73 -52.70 -19.44
C GLY A 149 67.69 -51.60 -20.50
N SER A 150 66.50 -51.11 -20.87
CA SER A 150 66.33 -49.91 -21.69
C SER A 150 66.67 -48.65 -20.89
N PRO A 151 67.20 -47.56 -21.52
CA PRO A 151 67.45 -46.31 -20.81
C PRO A 151 66.15 -45.78 -20.18
N GLY A 152 66.11 -45.71 -18.84
CA GLY A 152 64.93 -45.30 -18.07
C GLY A 152 64.05 -46.44 -17.54
N SER A 153 64.39 -47.72 -17.78
CA SER A 153 63.69 -48.87 -17.19
C SER A 153 64.16 -49.12 -15.75
N GLU A 154 63.24 -49.44 -14.84
CA GLU A 154 63.51 -49.70 -13.43
C GLU A 154 63.21 -51.17 -13.08
N GLN A 155 64.18 -51.90 -12.51
CA GLN A 155 64.00 -53.32 -12.12
C GLN A 155 63.33 -53.48 -10.75
N CYS A 156 63.33 -52.41 -9.99
CA CYS A 156 62.71 -52.24 -8.68
C CYS A 156 62.63 -50.73 -8.40
N ASP A 157 61.75 -50.33 -7.49
CA ASP A 157 61.73 -48.99 -6.89
C ASP A 157 61.20 -49.17 -5.47
N ASP A 158 61.98 -48.77 -4.46
CA ASP A 158 61.65 -48.90 -3.05
C ASP A 158 61.42 -47.54 -2.37
N GLY A 159 61.13 -46.52 -3.17
CA GLY A 159 60.78 -45.18 -2.70
C GLY A 159 61.96 -44.41 -2.12
N ASN A 160 63.20 -44.86 -2.38
CA ASN A 160 64.39 -44.16 -1.96
C ASN A 160 65.56 -44.38 -2.93
N LEU A 161 66.72 -43.75 -2.66
CA LEU A 161 67.92 -43.82 -3.50
C LEU A 161 69.13 -44.39 -2.72
N ILE A 162 68.89 -45.24 -1.72
CA ILE A 162 69.92 -45.85 -0.90
C ILE A 162 70.59 -46.97 -1.71
N GLU A 163 71.91 -47.10 -1.60
CA GLU A 163 72.69 -48.04 -2.42
C GLU A 163 72.83 -49.44 -1.79
N GLU A 164 72.43 -49.59 -0.52
CA GLU A 164 72.76 -50.75 0.33
C GLU A 164 71.53 -51.56 0.80
N ASP A 165 70.38 -51.35 0.17
CA ASP A 165 69.15 -52.13 0.37
C ASP A 165 68.83 -52.99 -0.87
N LEU A 166 67.61 -53.53 -0.94
CA LEU A 166 67.21 -54.51 -1.94
C LEU A 166 67.09 -53.92 -3.36
N CYS A 167 67.03 -52.60 -3.49
CA CYS A 167 66.99 -51.88 -4.74
C CYS A 167 67.94 -50.68 -4.71
N ASN A 168 69.08 -50.78 -5.40
CA ASN A 168 70.07 -49.71 -5.31
C ASN A 168 69.56 -48.37 -5.89
N GLY A 169 70.28 -47.27 -5.63
CA GLY A 169 69.98 -45.93 -6.14
C GLY A 169 70.04 -45.74 -7.67
N GLN A 170 70.22 -46.83 -8.43
CA GLN A 170 70.06 -46.89 -9.88
C GLN A 170 68.92 -47.85 -10.31
N CYS A 171 68.08 -48.26 -9.36
CA CYS A 171 66.93 -49.15 -9.51
C CYS A 171 67.27 -50.54 -10.10
N GLN A 172 68.30 -51.20 -9.54
CA GLN A 172 68.78 -52.54 -9.89
C GLN A 172 68.91 -53.48 -8.65
N ARG A 173 68.70 -54.81 -8.83
CA ARG A 173 68.76 -55.84 -7.77
C ARG A 173 70.13 -56.55 -7.64
N ALA A 174 70.46 -57.10 -6.46
CA ALA A 174 71.72 -57.80 -6.11
C ALA A 174 71.88 -59.25 -6.68
N ARG A 175 73.12 -59.83 -6.74
CA ARG A 175 73.45 -61.16 -7.35
C ARG A 175 74.49 -62.03 -6.59
N CYS A 176 74.20 -63.34 -6.47
CA CYS A 176 74.99 -64.42 -5.81
C CYS A 176 76.23 -64.92 -6.59
N GLY A 177 77.32 -65.23 -5.86
CA GLY A 177 78.59 -65.79 -6.38
C GLY A 177 79.69 -64.77 -6.69
N ASN A 178 79.70 -63.62 -6.02
CA ASN A 178 80.60 -62.50 -6.31
C ASN A 178 81.77 -62.34 -5.32
N GLY A 179 81.89 -63.23 -4.32
CA GLY A 179 82.99 -63.22 -3.36
C GLY A 179 82.68 -62.50 -2.03
N THR A 180 81.43 -62.08 -1.82
CA THR A 180 80.96 -61.42 -0.59
C THR A 180 79.51 -61.83 -0.28
N VAL A 181 79.22 -62.20 0.97
CA VAL A 181 77.84 -62.50 1.44
C VAL A 181 77.09 -61.18 1.66
N GLN A 182 76.01 -60.96 0.89
CA GLN A 182 75.16 -59.76 0.95
C GLN A 182 73.84 -60.02 1.69
N PRO A 183 73.10 -58.98 2.14
CA PRO A 183 71.80 -59.15 2.78
C PRO A 183 70.82 -59.89 1.85
N GLY A 184 70.43 -61.12 2.21
CA GLY A 184 69.62 -62.03 1.38
C GLY A 184 70.34 -63.33 0.99
N GLU A 185 71.63 -63.45 1.25
CA GLU A 185 72.43 -64.66 1.00
C GLU A 185 72.79 -65.36 2.31
N GLY A 186 72.50 -66.66 2.44
CA GLY A 186 72.92 -67.47 3.59
C GLY A 186 74.39 -67.92 3.52
N CYS A 187 74.95 -67.95 2.31
CA CYS A 187 76.34 -68.31 1.97
C CYS A 187 76.68 -67.77 0.56
N ASP A 188 77.97 -67.64 0.20
CA ASP A 188 78.43 -67.08 -1.10
C ASP A 188 78.95 -68.19 -2.06
N GLY A 189 78.25 -69.35 -2.06
CA GLY A 189 78.58 -70.55 -2.85
C GLY A 189 79.71 -71.43 -2.29
N GLY A 190 79.69 -72.74 -2.59
CA GLY A 190 80.68 -73.72 -2.11
C GLY A 190 80.14 -75.16 -1.99
N GLU A 191 80.95 -76.10 -1.48
CA GLU A 191 80.55 -77.52 -1.28
C GLU A 191 79.43 -77.69 -0.22
N ASP A 192 79.21 -76.68 0.61
CA ASP A 192 78.23 -76.66 1.70
C ASP A 192 77.04 -75.70 1.45
N CYS A 193 76.83 -75.27 0.19
CA CYS A 193 75.89 -74.22 -0.18
C CYS A 193 75.24 -74.53 -1.54
N ASN A 194 73.91 -74.42 -1.67
CA ASN A 194 73.22 -74.70 -2.94
C ASN A 194 73.40 -73.56 -3.97
N GLU A 195 73.01 -73.78 -5.25
CA GLU A 195 73.14 -72.78 -6.34
C GLU A 195 72.30 -71.50 -6.12
N ALA A 196 71.44 -71.48 -5.10
CA ALA A 196 70.63 -70.34 -4.67
C ALA A 196 71.16 -69.70 -3.37
N CYS A 197 72.38 -70.03 -2.94
CA CYS A 197 73.03 -69.44 -1.78
C CYS A 197 72.32 -69.75 -0.41
N GLN A 198 71.84 -70.99 -0.18
CA GLN A 198 71.13 -71.47 1.05
C GLN A 198 71.72 -72.77 1.69
N LEU A 199 71.60 -72.95 3.01
CA LEU A 199 72.01 -74.13 3.83
C LEU A 199 71.00 -75.31 3.77
N PRO A 200 71.36 -76.57 4.11
CA PRO A 200 70.45 -77.73 4.05
C PRO A 200 69.27 -77.62 5.06
N PRO A 201 68.07 -78.13 4.72
CA PRO A 201 66.86 -77.93 5.53
C PRO A 201 66.60 -79.03 6.57
N CYS A 202 65.87 -78.64 7.62
CA CYS A 202 65.24 -79.49 8.64
C CYS A 202 64.40 -80.65 8.04
N GLY A 203 64.19 -81.75 8.78
CA GLY A 203 63.21 -82.79 8.46
C GLY A 203 63.76 -84.04 7.77
N ASP A 204 65.05 -84.35 7.96
CA ASP A 204 65.73 -85.49 7.32
C ASP A 204 65.83 -86.74 8.21
N GLY A 205 65.38 -86.62 9.46
CA GLY A 205 65.32 -87.67 10.47
C GLY A 205 66.54 -87.70 11.37
N VAL A 206 67.44 -86.73 11.28
CA VAL A 206 68.68 -86.64 12.04
C VAL A 206 68.84 -85.23 12.60
N ILE A 207 69.10 -85.11 13.90
CA ILE A 207 69.35 -83.79 14.51
C ILE A 207 70.80 -83.38 14.21
N ASP A 208 70.98 -82.41 13.30
CA ASP A 208 72.27 -81.84 12.91
C ASP A 208 72.74 -80.70 13.83
N GLU A 209 73.99 -80.25 13.67
CA GLU A 209 74.59 -79.21 14.51
C GLU A 209 73.95 -77.84 14.25
N GLY A 210 72.91 -77.51 15.04
CA GLY A 210 72.13 -76.27 14.90
C GLY A 210 70.63 -76.50 15.18
N GLU A 211 70.17 -77.74 15.08
CA GLU A 211 68.77 -78.12 15.23
C GLU A 211 68.43 -78.48 16.69
N ARG A 212 67.19 -78.16 17.12
CA ARG A 212 66.70 -78.49 18.48
C ARG A 212 65.79 -79.71 18.51
N CYS A 213 65.20 -80.06 17.38
CA CYS A 213 64.47 -81.28 17.10
C CYS A 213 64.57 -81.59 15.60
N ASP A 214 64.28 -82.82 15.22
CA ASP A 214 64.02 -83.26 13.83
C ASP A 214 63.18 -84.55 13.96
N ASP A 215 61.98 -84.57 13.36
CA ASP A 215 61.06 -85.71 13.36
C ASP A 215 60.90 -86.36 11.98
N GLY A 216 61.87 -86.12 11.10
CA GLY A 216 62.00 -86.78 9.81
C GLY A 216 61.00 -86.34 8.76
N ASN A 217 60.35 -85.19 8.97
CA ASN A 217 59.49 -84.58 7.99
C ASN A 217 59.48 -83.05 8.14
N LEU A 218 58.74 -82.39 7.23
CA LEU A 218 58.60 -80.94 7.17
C LEU A 218 57.15 -80.53 7.41
N THR A 219 56.48 -81.15 8.38
CA THR A 219 55.16 -80.73 8.82
C THR A 219 55.27 -79.96 10.12
N ASN A 220 54.63 -78.80 10.21
CA ASN A 220 54.64 -78.00 11.44
C ASN A 220 53.61 -78.47 12.48
N VAL A 221 52.89 -79.56 12.21
CA VAL A 221 51.70 -79.97 12.99
C VAL A 221 51.97 -81.22 13.81
N ASP A 222 53.23 -81.60 13.97
CA ASP A 222 53.70 -82.70 14.79
C ASP A 222 54.80 -82.25 15.78
N GLY A 223 55.86 -83.03 15.96
CA GLY A 223 56.77 -82.85 17.09
C GLY A 223 57.76 -81.69 16.91
N CYS A 224 58.03 -81.31 15.67
CA CYS A 224 59.04 -80.34 15.29
C CYS A 224 58.54 -79.43 14.17
N LEU A 225 58.87 -78.14 14.25
CA LEU A 225 58.59 -77.20 13.17
C LEU A 225 59.67 -77.32 12.08
N ASN A 226 59.35 -76.84 10.89
CA ASN A 226 60.22 -76.81 9.71
C ASN A 226 61.50 -75.97 9.87
N ASP A 227 61.57 -75.17 10.94
CA ASP A 227 62.75 -74.42 11.35
C ASP A 227 63.58 -75.15 12.42
N CYS A 228 63.27 -76.43 12.67
CA CYS A 228 63.92 -77.31 13.62
C CYS A 228 63.82 -76.84 15.09
N SER A 229 62.71 -76.16 15.41
CA SER A 229 62.31 -75.80 16.77
C SER A 229 61.15 -76.68 17.27
N PRO A 230 61.08 -77.02 18.58
CA PRO A 230 60.03 -77.92 19.08
C PRO A 230 58.67 -77.24 19.09
N ALA A 231 57.66 -77.91 18.53
CA ALA A 231 56.27 -77.42 18.48
C ALA A 231 55.65 -77.32 19.89
N ARG A 232 55.08 -76.16 20.21
CA ARG A 232 54.54 -75.76 21.52
C ARG A 232 53.45 -74.70 21.35
N CYS A 233 52.36 -74.86 22.12
CA CYS A 233 51.45 -73.78 22.46
C CYS A 233 52.03 -72.35 22.45
N GLY A 234 51.51 -71.55 21.52
CA GLY A 234 51.85 -70.17 21.23
C GLY A 234 52.92 -69.98 20.15
N ASP A 235 53.16 -70.98 19.31
CA ASP A 235 54.12 -70.91 18.19
C ASP A 235 53.46 -70.70 16.81
N GLY A 236 52.12 -70.69 16.77
CA GLY A 236 51.30 -70.41 15.60
C GLY A 236 50.91 -71.66 14.82
N PHE A 237 51.26 -72.86 15.29
CA PHE A 237 51.00 -74.10 14.58
C PHE A 237 50.27 -75.12 15.46
N LEU A 238 49.02 -75.42 15.10
CA LEU A 238 48.19 -76.42 15.79
C LEU A 238 48.68 -77.86 15.54
N ARG A 239 49.11 -78.54 16.59
CA ARG A 239 49.50 -79.94 16.60
C ARG A 239 48.31 -80.87 16.41
N THR A 240 48.48 -81.80 15.48
CA THR A 240 47.46 -82.81 15.14
C THR A 240 47.92 -84.25 15.42
N ASP A 241 49.18 -84.43 15.85
CA ASP A 241 49.77 -85.72 16.14
C ASP A 241 49.43 -86.27 17.54
N ILE A 242 48.83 -85.45 18.41
CA ILE A 242 48.43 -85.78 19.78
C ILE A 242 46.91 -85.82 19.89
N GLU A 243 46.35 -86.83 20.57
CA GLU A 243 44.91 -86.95 20.81
C GLU A 243 44.42 -86.15 22.03
N ALA A 244 43.15 -85.74 22.00
CA ALA A 244 42.53 -84.94 23.07
C ALA A 244 42.61 -85.62 24.44
N GLY A 245 43.21 -84.93 25.42
CA GLY A 245 43.41 -85.42 26.80
C GLY A 245 44.81 -86.00 27.07
N GLU A 246 45.67 -86.11 26.07
CA GLU A 246 47.09 -86.44 26.25
C GLU A 246 47.93 -85.20 26.58
N ARG A 247 49.08 -85.42 27.24
CA ARG A 247 49.92 -84.31 27.73
C ARG A 247 50.62 -83.63 26.54
N GLY A 248 50.27 -82.37 26.29
CA GLY A 248 50.80 -81.58 25.17
C GLY A 248 49.79 -81.38 24.02
N PHE A 249 48.54 -81.85 24.18
CA PHE A 249 47.45 -81.53 23.27
C PHE A 249 47.06 -80.05 23.35
N GLU A 250 46.79 -79.45 22.19
CA GLU A 250 46.34 -78.08 22.00
C GLU A 250 45.10 -78.08 21.10
N GLU A 251 44.10 -77.29 21.48
CA GLU A 251 42.80 -77.19 20.80
C GLU A 251 42.76 -76.01 19.82
N CYS A 252 43.59 -74.99 20.06
CA CYS A 252 43.93 -73.87 19.18
C CYS A 252 45.39 -73.48 19.38
N ASP A 253 45.94 -72.65 18.49
CA ASP A 253 47.20 -71.94 18.68
C ASP A 253 47.16 -70.63 17.87
N ASP A 254 47.27 -69.48 18.54
CA ASP A 254 47.18 -68.14 17.94
C ASP A 254 48.55 -67.43 17.85
N GLY A 255 49.64 -68.19 18.00
CA GLY A 255 51.00 -67.66 17.83
C GLY A 255 51.55 -66.93 19.04
N ASN A 256 50.88 -66.98 20.18
CA ASN A 256 51.42 -66.50 21.44
C ASN A 256 50.78 -67.19 22.67
N THR A 257 51.18 -66.80 23.88
CA THR A 257 50.64 -67.38 25.14
C THR A 257 49.91 -66.36 25.99
N PHE A 258 49.44 -65.27 25.39
CA PHE A 258 48.48 -64.39 26.03
C PHE A 258 47.10 -65.06 25.99
N SER A 259 46.22 -64.67 26.91
CA SER A 259 44.83 -65.14 26.91
C SER A 259 43.96 -63.98 26.44
N GLY A 260 42.88 -64.30 25.71
CA GLY A 260 41.89 -63.33 25.22
C GLY A 260 42.16 -62.76 23.82
N ASP A 261 43.10 -63.33 23.07
CA ASP A 261 43.46 -62.91 21.71
C ASP A 261 43.25 -63.98 20.62
N GLY A 262 42.56 -65.07 20.97
CA GLY A 262 42.12 -66.12 20.05
C GLY A 262 42.32 -67.53 20.61
N CYS A 263 43.29 -67.70 21.49
CA CYS A 263 43.60 -68.94 22.17
C CYS A 263 44.09 -68.69 23.61
N SER A 264 43.85 -69.63 24.53
CA SER A 264 44.29 -69.45 25.92
C SER A 264 45.79 -69.63 26.08
N PHE A 265 46.36 -69.13 27.18
CA PHE A 265 47.76 -69.43 27.55
C PHE A 265 48.06 -70.93 27.77
N THR A 266 47.03 -71.78 27.77
CA THR A 266 47.14 -73.24 27.82
C THR A 266 46.68 -73.94 26.52
N CYS A 267 46.54 -73.17 25.44
CA CYS A 267 46.12 -73.59 24.11
C CYS A 267 44.79 -74.35 24.09
N ARG A 268 43.79 -73.69 24.66
CA ARG A 268 42.37 -74.04 24.60
C ARG A 268 41.62 -72.88 23.95
N LEU A 269 40.58 -73.18 23.16
CA LEU A 269 39.75 -72.12 22.58
C LEU A 269 39.20 -71.25 23.69
N GLU A 270 39.49 -69.94 23.63
CA GLU A 270 38.81 -68.95 24.45
C GLU A 270 37.51 -68.65 23.70
N ALA A 271 36.47 -69.41 24.03
CA ALA A 271 35.18 -69.35 23.38
C ALA A 271 34.15 -68.79 24.36
N CYS A 272 33.33 -67.87 23.89
CA CYS A 272 32.20 -67.41 24.68
C CYS A 272 31.30 -68.58 25.03
N GLY A 273 31.00 -68.79 26.32
CA GLY A 273 30.23 -69.92 26.79
C GLY A 273 31.06 -71.12 27.21
N ASP A 274 32.34 -70.97 27.53
CA ASP A 274 33.21 -72.05 28.02
C ASP A 274 33.30 -72.12 29.56
N GLY A 275 32.70 -71.15 30.25
CA GLY A 275 32.62 -71.02 31.70
C GLY A 275 33.74 -70.19 32.30
N LEU A 276 34.60 -69.55 31.50
CA LEU A 276 35.79 -68.83 31.92
C LEU A 276 35.85 -67.41 31.34
N ARG A 277 35.35 -66.42 32.10
CA ARG A 277 35.42 -65.01 31.68
C ARG A 277 36.86 -64.50 31.42
N GLY A 278 37.20 -64.31 30.14
CA GLY A 278 38.50 -63.86 29.64
C GLY A 278 38.64 -62.32 29.46
N PRO A 279 39.85 -61.82 29.12
CA PRO A 279 40.06 -60.40 28.80
C PRO A 279 39.41 -60.02 27.46
N GLY A 280 38.38 -59.17 27.49
CA GLY A 280 37.58 -58.81 26.31
C GLY A 280 36.11 -59.19 26.46
N GLU A 281 35.81 -60.11 27.38
CA GLU A 281 34.47 -60.58 27.68
C GLU A 281 33.82 -59.79 28.82
N GLU A 282 32.60 -59.30 28.57
CA GLU A 282 31.79 -58.65 29.59
C GLU A 282 31.13 -59.66 30.54
N CYS A 283 30.81 -60.86 30.02
CA CYS A 283 30.21 -62.00 30.70
C CYS A 283 30.70 -63.31 30.06
N ASP A 284 30.53 -64.43 30.77
CA ASP A 284 30.59 -65.81 30.24
C ASP A 284 29.80 -66.68 31.22
N ASP A 285 28.82 -67.44 30.73
CA ASP A 285 27.95 -68.30 31.56
C ASP A 285 28.07 -69.79 31.24
N GLY A 286 29.08 -70.18 30.45
CA GLY A 286 29.35 -71.58 30.15
C GLY A 286 28.39 -72.24 29.15
N ASN A 287 27.69 -71.45 28.32
CA ASN A 287 26.92 -71.98 27.20
C ASN A 287 26.78 -70.99 26.01
N ASP A 288 26.30 -71.48 24.85
CA ASP A 288 26.11 -70.70 23.61
C ASP A 288 24.64 -70.26 23.38
N ASP A 289 23.84 -70.10 24.44
CA ASP A 289 22.44 -69.67 24.32
C ASP A 289 22.33 -68.13 24.38
N PRO A 290 21.99 -67.45 23.26
CA PRO A 290 21.95 -65.99 23.24
C PRO A 290 20.72 -65.41 23.94
N PHE A 291 19.83 -66.23 24.49
CA PHE A 291 18.60 -65.80 25.17
C PHE A 291 18.72 -65.82 26.70
N ASP A 292 19.93 -65.88 27.24
CA ASP A 292 20.18 -65.78 28.67
C ASP A 292 20.96 -64.50 29.05
N GLY A 293 21.68 -64.52 30.17
CA GLY A 293 22.40 -63.36 30.67
C GLY A 293 23.63 -62.97 29.83
N CYS A 294 24.11 -63.85 28.96
CA CYS A 294 25.30 -63.60 28.15
C CYS A 294 25.04 -63.93 26.67
N LEU A 295 25.19 -62.93 25.81
CA LEU A 295 25.09 -63.16 24.38
C LEU A 295 26.28 -64.01 23.88
N ASN A 296 26.12 -64.72 22.77
CA ASN A 296 27.16 -65.58 22.15
C ASN A 296 28.43 -64.84 21.72
N ASN A 297 28.49 -63.51 21.87
CA ASN A 297 29.66 -62.67 21.66
C ASN A 297 30.25 -62.12 22.97
N CYS A 298 29.82 -62.67 24.11
CA CYS A 298 30.28 -62.36 25.45
C CYS A 298 30.06 -60.91 25.89
N ILE A 299 28.96 -60.36 25.41
CA ILE A 299 28.40 -59.10 25.89
C ILE A 299 27.19 -59.45 26.75
N SER A 300 27.08 -58.80 27.92
CA SER A 300 25.92 -58.98 28.78
C SER A 300 24.66 -58.59 28.02
N ALA A 301 23.64 -59.46 28.02
CA ALA A 301 22.34 -59.14 27.45
C ALA A 301 21.76 -57.91 28.16
N ARG A 302 21.27 -56.94 27.38
CA ARG A 302 20.77 -55.66 27.86
C ARG A 302 19.61 -55.20 27.02
N CYS A 303 18.57 -54.75 27.71
CA CYS A 303 17.51 -53.99 27.10
C CYS A 303 17.94 -52.97 26.03
N GLY A 304 17.40 -53.17 24.84
CA GLY A 304 17.64 -52.46 23.59
C GLY A 304 18.70 -53.08 22.68
N ASP A 305 19.04 -54.37 22.85
CA ASP A 305 20.03 -55.07 22.01
C ASP A 305 19.42 -55.95 20.91
N GLY A 306 18.09 -56.04 20.87
CA GLY A 306 17.29 -56.73 19.87
C GLY A 306 17.00 -58.19 20.20
N LEU A 307 17.34 -58.66 21.41
CA LEU A 307 17.15 -60.03 21.85
C LEU A 307 16.43 -60.08 23.20
N VAL A 308 15.30 -60.80 23.25
CA VAL A 308 14.52 -60.96 24.49
C VAL A 308 15.05 -62.15 25.28
N ARG A 309 15.44 -61.92 26.53
CA ARG A 309 15.84 -62.98 27.46
C ARG A 309 14.71 -63.94 27.80
N GLN A 310 15.00 -65.24 27.76
CA GLN A 310 14.06 -66.34 28.03
C GLN A 310 14.42 -67.14 29.28
N ASP A 311 15.60 -66.89 29.87
CA ASP A 311 16.10 -67.60 31.05
C ASP A 311 15.44 -67.13 32.36
N LEU A 312 14.80 -65.96 32.36
CA LEU A 312 14.13 -65.34 33.50
C LEU A 312 12.61 -65.39 33.39
N ASN A 313 11.92 -65.47 34.53
CA ASN A 313 10.47 -65.35 34.62
C ASN A 313 10.05 -63.90 34.95
N ASP A 314 8.80 -63.53 34.66
CA ASP A 314 8.24 -62.17 34.74
C ASP A 314 8.48 -61.39 36.06
N ASN A 315 8.84 -62.06 37.16
CA ASN A 315 9.06 -61.44 38.47
C ASN A 315 10.54 -61.37 38.88
N GLU A 316 11.46 -61.76 38.00
CA GLU A 316 12.89 -61.81 38.26
C GLU A 316 13.59 -60.54 37.74
N ILE A 317 14.56 -60.04 38.51
CA ILE A 317 15.25 -58.79 38.18
C ILE A 317 16.06 -59.00 36.90
N GLY A 318 15.78 -58.19 35.87
CA GLY A 318 16.40 -58.31 34.55
C GLY A 318 15.59 -59.12 33.54
N TYR A 319 14.35 -59.54 33.89
CA TYR A 319 13.39 -60.04 32.92
C TYR A 319 13.02 -58.97 31.90
N GLU A 320 12.90 -59.37 30.64
CA GLU A 320 12.55 -58.53 29.51
C GLU A 320 11.30 -59.10 28.85
N ALA A 321 10.20 -58.34 28.84
CA ALA A 321 8.96 -58.74 28.18
C ALA A 321 9.04 -58.54 26.67
N CYS A 322 9.82 -57.55 26.23
CA CYS A 322 10.10 -57.22 24.84
C CYS A 322 11.52 -56.64 24.70
N ASP A 323 12.02 -56.55 23.48
CA ASP A 323 13.23 -55.81 23.09
C ASP A 323 13.13 -55.46 21.60
N ASP A 324 13.19 -54.17 21.26
CA ASP A 324 13.06 -53.66 19.89
C ASP A 324 14.39 -53.13 19.31
N GLY A 325 15.52 -53.47 19.95
CA GLY A 325 16.85 -53.19 19.46
C GLY A 325 17.30 -51.75 19.60
N ASN A 326 16.59 -50.94 20.40
CA ASN A 326 16.99 -49.57 20.66
C ASN A 326 16.61 -49.10 22.08
N ARG A 327 16.94 -47.84 22.40
CA ARG A 327 16.68 -47.23 23.71
C ARG A 327 15.78 -45.99 23.61
N VAL A 328 14.71 -46.14 22.86
CA VAL A 328 13.62 -45.18 22.79
C VAL A 328 12.49 -45.71 23.67
N ASN A 329 11.80 -44.81 24.36
CA ASN A 329 10.74 -45.18 25.31
C ASN A 329 9.36 -45.20 24.66
N THR A 330 9.24 -44.73 23.41
CA THR A 330 7.97 -44.35 22.79
C THR A 330 7.58 -45.25 21.64
N ASP A 331 8.36 -46.29 21.35
CA ASP A 331 8.16 -47.27 20.30
C ASP A 331 7.68 -48.61 20.86
N ASP A 332 7.99 -49.74 20.22
CA ASP A 332 7.32 -51.02 20.54
C ASP A 332 7.71 -51.56 21.93
N CYS A 333 8.84 -51.11 22.50
CA CYS A 333 9.30 -51.49 23.82
C CYS A 333 9.82 -50.29 24.63
N THR A 334 9.68 -50.33 25.96
CA THR A 334 10.25 -49.28 26.82
C THR A 334 11.74 -49.50 27.11
N ASN A 335 12.46 -48.49 27.58
CA ASN A 335 13.86 -48.59 28.03
C ASN A 335 14.09 -49.52 29.23
N GLN A 336 13.01 -50.04 29.84
CA GLN A 336 13.06 -51.07 30.89
C GLN A 336 12.62 -52.44 30.37
N CYS A 337 12.46 -52.58 29.06
CA CYS A 337 12.05 -53.79 28.37
C CYS A 337 10.72 -54.36 28.87
N ALA A 338 9.82 -53.44 29.23
CA ALA A 338 8.41 -53.71 29.40
C ALA A 338 7.68 -53.38 28.10
N GLU A 339 6.67 -54.20 27.75
CA GLU A 339 5.78 -53.92 26.62
C GLU A 339 5.12 -52.54 26.80
N ALA A 340 4.93 -51.82 25.70
CA ALA A 340 4.14 -50.60 25.68
C ALA A 340 2.72 -50.90 26.18
N GLU A 341 2.39 -50.41 27.38
CA GLU A 341 1.17 -50.73 28.09
C GLU A 341 0.39 -49.47 28.42
N CYS A 342 -0.89 -49.45 28.04
CA CYS A 342 -1.77 -48.35 28.39
C CYS A 342 -1.81 -48.08 29.89
N GLY A 343 -1.51 -46.84 30.26
CA GLY A 343 -1.48 -46.34 31.62
C GLY A 343 -0.10 -46.43 32.29
N ASP A 344 0.98 -46.49 31.53
CA ASP A 344 2.35 -46.59 32.05
C ASP A 344 3.05 -45.21 32.18
N GLY A 345 2.39 -44.15 31.74
CA GLY A 345 2.85 -42.76 31.81
C GLY A 345 3.63 -42.32 30.59
N ILE A 346 3.69 -43.15 29.53
CA ILE A 346 4.46 -42.90 28.32
C ILE A 346 3.53 -43.00 27.11
N LEU A 347 3.47 -41.94 26.31
CA LEU A 347 2.67 -41.95 25.08
C LEU A 347 3.41 -42.67 23.95
N HIS A 348 2.88 -43.80 23.47
CA HIS A 348 3.43 -44.58 22.36
C HIS A 348 2.75 -44.26 21.02
N PRO A 349 3.36 -43.43 20.13
CA PRO A 349 2.71 -42.98 18.90
C PRO A 349 2.43 -44.14 17.94
N GLY A 350 1.14 -44.33 17.61
CA GLY A 350 0.68 -45.37 16.68
C GLY A 350 0.10 -46.62 17.36
N ARG A 351 0.31 -46.81 18.66
CA ARG A 351 -0.41 -47.79 19.50
C ARG A 351 -1.47 -47.11 20.39
N GLU A 352 -1.16 -45.92 20.89
CA GLU A 352 -1.99 -45.21 21.88
C GLU A 352 -2.24 -43.78 21.43
N PHE A 353 -3.45 -43.28 21.70
CA PHE A 353 -3.84 -41.90 21.39
C PHE A 353 -3.68 -40.96 22.60
N CYS A 354 -3.70 -41.52 23.81
CA CYS A 354 -3.41 -40.86 25.08
C CYS A 354 -2.78 -41.87 26.05
N ASP A 355 -2.11 -41.37 27.09
CA ASP A 355 -1.68 -42.14 28.27
C ASP A 355 -1.60 -41.17 29.47
N ASP A 356 -2.34 -41.47 30.54
CA ASP A 356 -2.42 -40.65 31.76
C ASP A 356 -1.79 -41.34 32.99
N GLY A 357 -0.95 -42.33 32.75
CA GLY A 357 -0.18 -43.02 33.79
C GLY A 357 -0.98 -43.94 34.69
N ASN A 358 -2.22 -44.28 34.32
CA ASN A 358 -3.00 -45.28 35.01
C ASN A 358 -4.05 -45.96 34.08
N ARG A 359 -4.76 -46.97 34.60
CA ARG A 359 -5.84 -47.70 33.87
C ARG A 359 -7.21 -47.47 34.46
N GLU A 360 -7.36 -46.46 35.29
CA GLU A 360 -8.67 -46.02 35.73
C GLU A 360 -9.43 -45.46 34.52
N GLY A 361 -10.75 -45.52 34.59
CA GLY A 361 -11.60 -44.95 33.56
C GLY A 361 -12.36 -43.78 34.17
N GLY A 362 -12.51 -42.70 33.40
CA GLY A 362 -13.14 -41.48 33.89
C GLY A 362 -12.15 -40.38 34.29
N ASP A 363 -10.90 -40.50 33.84
CA ASP A 363 -9.84 -39.48 33.81
C ASP A 363 -9.36 -39.22 32.37
N GLU A 364 -8.19 -38.59 32.19
CA GLU A 364 -7.73 -37.98 30.93
C GLU A 364 -7.59 -39.00 29.77
N CYS A 365 -7.49 -40.29 30.07
CA CYS A 365 -7.46 -41.38 29.10
C CYS A 365 -8.45 -42.51 29.45
N THR A 366 -8.84 -43.33 28.48
CA THR A 366 -9.63 -44.54 28.77
C THR A 366 -8.71 -45.70 29.20
N PRO A 367 -9.21 -46.74 29.89
CA PRO A 367 -8.41 -47.94 30.22
C PRO A 367 -7.88 -48.73 29.01
N ARG A 368 -8.18 -48.28 27.78
CA ARG A 368 -7.75 -48.85 26.50
C ARG A 368 -6.90 -47.86 25.68
N CYS A 369 -6.49 -46.74 26.27
CA CYS A 369 -5.67 -45.70 25.65
C CYS A 369 -6.23 -45.09 24.37
N GLU A 370 -7.55 -45.10 24.31
CA GLU A 370 -8.34 -44.30 23.41
C GLU A 370 -8.66 -42.98 24.11
N LEU A 371 -8.62 -41.89 23.35
CA LEU A 371 -9.08 -40.61 23.87
C LEU A 371 -10.53 -40.76 24.33
N PRO A 372 -10.84 -40.29 25.55
CA PRO A 372 -12.20 -40.32 26.05
C PRO A 372 -13.13 -39.62 25.07
N ARG A 373 -14.29 -40.24 24.82
CA ARG A 373 -15.27 -39.75 23.86
C ARG A 373 -16.52 -39.38 24.62
N CYS A 374 -17.13 -38.29 24.19
CA CYS A 374 -18.41 -37.93 24.73
C CYS A 374 -19.48 -38.99 24.48
N GLY A 375 -20.24 -39.32 25.53
CA GLY A 375 -21.30 -40.31 25.50
C GLY A 375 -20.85 -41.72 25.91
N ASP A 376 -19.72 -41.85 26.62
CA ASP A 376 -19.20 -43.13 27.13
C ASP A 376 -19.63 -43.45 28.57
N GLY A 377 -20.42 -42.56 29.18
CA GLY A 377 -21.06 -42.70 30.47
C GLY A 377 -20.23 -42.22 31.66
N HIS A 378 -19.09 -41.56 31.44
CA HIS A 378 -18.20 -41.07 32.49
C HIS A 378 -18.00 -39.56 32.34
N VAL A 379 -18.07 -38.80 33.45
CA VAL A 379 -17.82 -37.35 33.44
C VAL A 379 -16.43 -37.06 34.01
N ARG A 380 -15.50 -36.64 33.16
CA ARG A 380 -14.11 -36.32 33.49
C ARG A 380 -13.90 -34.85 33.83
N ALA A 381 -13.45 -34.58 35.06
CA ALA A 381 -13.21 -33.22 35.54
C ALA A 381 -12.12 -32.49 34.72
N GLY A 382 -12.52 -31.44 34.01
CA GLY A 382 -11.61 -30.62 33.19
C GLY A 382 -11.48 -31.06 31.72
N VAL A 383 -12.10 -32.19 31.35
CA VAL A 383 -12.14 -32.70 29.97
C VAL A 383 -13.55 -32.58 29.39
N GLU A 384 -14.59 -32.95 30.15
CA GLU A 384 -16.00 -32.84 29.78
C GLU A 384 -16.86 -32.26 30.91
N GLU A 385 -17.89 -31.47 30.56
CA GLU A 385 -18.80 -30.87 31.55
C GLU A 385 -19.91 -31.84 31.98
N CYS A 386 -20.28 -32.76 31.09
CA CYS A 386 -21.26 -33.82 31.29
C CYS A 386 -20.93 -35.02 30.41
N ASP A 387 -21.63 -36.13 30.63
CA ASP A 387 -21.69 -37.31 29.75
C ASP A 387 -22.94 -38.08 30.14
N ASP A 388 -23.84 -38.33 29.20
CA ASP A 388 -25.11 -39.03 29.43
C ASP A 388 -25.14 -40.45 28.80
N GLY A 389 -23.97 -40.98 28.44
CA GLY A 389 -23.78 -42.34 28.00
C GLY A 389 -24.28 -42.65 26.59
N ASN A 390 -24.55 -41.63 25.78
CA ASN A 390 -24.85 -41.80 24.37
C ASN A 390 -24.43 -40.58 23.52
N GLY A 391 -24.45 -40.72 22.19
CA GLY A 391 -24.07 -39.66 21.25
C GLY A 391 -25.26 -39.02 20.55
N VAL A 392 -26.35 -38.75 21.29
CA VAL A 392 -27.51 -38.06 20.75
C VAL A 392 -27.45 -36.59 21.17
N ASP A 393 -27.51 -35.68 20.21
CA ASP A 393 -27.69 -34.28 20.54
C ASP A 393 -29.14 -34.05 20.98
N GLY A 394 -29.35 -33.57 22.20
CA GLY A 394 -30.67 -33.17 22.72
C GLY A 394 -31.19 -33.95 23.94
N ASP A 395 -30.34 -34.71 24.63
CA ASP A 395 -30.59 -35.20 25.98
C ASP A 395 -29.69 -34.53 27.03
N GLY A 396 -29.10 -35.27 27.96
CA GLY A 396 -28.42 -34.70 29.12
C GLY A 396 -27.11 -34.00 28.77
N CYS A 397 -26.51 -34.36 27.64
CA CYS A 397 -25.20 -33.89 27.18
C CYS A 397 -25.17 -33.79 25.65
N THR A 398 -24.41 -32.86 25.08
CA THR A 398 -24.20 -32.81 23.63
C THR A 398 -23.14 -33.83 23.21
N THR A 399 -23.06 -34.16 21.91
CA THR A 399 -21.98 -35.03 21.38
C THR A 399 -20.58 -34.45 21.51
N ASP A 400 -20.46 -33.16 21.86
CA ASP A 400 -19.21 -32.46 22.17
C ASP A 400 -18.96 -32.31 23.69
N CYS A 401 -19.76 -32.99 24.53
CA CYS A 401 -19.54 -33.10 25.98
C CYS A 401 -19.65 -31.81 26.78
N VAL A 402 -20.52 -30.94 26.26
CA VAL A 402 -21.00 -29.75 26.94
C VAL A 402 -22.40 -30.06 27.43
N ALA A 403 -22.74 -29.58 28.64
CA ALA A 403 -24.10 -29.73 29.14
C ALA A 403 -25.03 -29.08 28.12
N ALA A 404 -25.96 -29.87 27.59
CA ALA A 404 -26.95 -29.34 26.67
C ALA A 404 -27.69 -28.23 27.42
N ARG A 405 -27.60 -27.02 26.90
CA ARG A 405 -28.01 -25.77 27.55
C ARG A 405 -28.89 -25.02 26.57
N CYS A 406 -29.79 -24.22 27.11
CA CYS A 406 -30.49 -23.30 26.25
C CYS A 406 -29.49 -22.38 25.54
N GLY A 407 -29.64 -22.22 24.24
CA GLY A 407 -28.79 -21.37 23.41
C GLY A 407 -27.59 -22.10 22.78
N ASP A 408 -27.61 -23.42 22.65
CA ASP A 408 -26.53 -24.20 22.01
C ASP A 408 -26.88 -24.73 20.60
N ASN A 409 -27.99 -24.27 20.03
CA ASN A 409 -28.62 -24.68 18.77
C ASN A 409 -29.20 -26.11 18.77
N ILE A 410 -29.36 -26.75 19.94
CA ILE A 410 -29.82 -28.13 20.04
C ILE A 410 -31.10 -28.20 20.88
N VAL A 411 -32.24 -28.50 20.25
CA VAL A 411 -33.53 -28.61 20.97
C VAL A 411 -33.68 -29.96 21.67
N ARG A 412 -33.65 -29.95 23.01
CA ARG A 412 -33.92 -31.10 23.89
C ARG A 412 -35.40 -31.44 23.97
N ALA A 413 -35.77 -32.51 23.27
CA ALA A 413 -37.16 -32.96 23.16
C ALA A 413 -37.80 -33.26 24.53
N GLY A 414 -38.77 -32.44 24.92
CA GLY A 414 -39.54 -32.59 26.16
C GLY A 414 -38.96 -31.88 27.38
N ILE A 415 -37.80 -31.22 27.25
CA ILE A 415 -37.22 -30.31 28.25
C ILE A 415 -37.37 -28.86 27.78
N GLU A 416 -37.09 -28.57 26.51
CA GLU A 416 -37.26 -27.23 25.91
C GLU A 416 -38.20 -27.20 24.70
N GLU A 417 -38.79 -26.03 24.46
CA GLU A 417 -39.75 -25.80 23.36
C GLU A 417 -39.07 -25.30 22.07
N CYS A 418 -37.89 -24.70 22.20
CA CYS A 418 -37.05 -24.13 21.15
C CYS A 418 -35.59 -24.03 21.64
N ASP A 419 -34.68 -23.74 20.72
CA ASP A 419 -33.29 -23.34 20.95
C ASP A 419 -32.80 -22.65 19.65
N ASP A 420 -32.26 -21.45 19.75
CA ASP A 420 -31.78 -20.62 18.64
C ASP A 420 -30.30 -20.22 18.78
N GLY A 421 -29.54 -20.95 19.60
CA GLY A 421 -28.09 -20.86 19.58
C GLY A 421 -27.48 -19.67 20.30
N ASN A 422 -28.25 -18.98 21.13
CA ASN A 422 -27.76 -17.94 22.01
C ASN A 422 -28.62 -17.80 23.29
N ASP A 423 -28.13 -17.00 24.24
CA ASP A 423 -28.78 -16.73 25.54
C ASP A 423 -29.57 -15.41 25.54
N GLU A 424 -29.87 -14.83 24.36
CA GLU A 424 -30.64 -13.60 24.26
C GLU A 424 -32.11 -13.90 24.47
N ASP A 425 -32.80 -13.12 25.31
CA ASP A 425 -34.23 -13.33 25.53
C ASP A 425 -35.08 -12.80 24.35
N GLY A 426 -34.51 -11.88 23.57
CA GLY A 426 -35.22 -11.06 22.58
C GLY A 426 -35.28 -11.65 21.18
N ASP A 427 -35.14 -12.96 21.00
CA ASP A 427 -35.20 -13.61 19.70
C ASP A 427 -36.15 -14.82 19.67
N ASP A 428 -35.89 -15.83 18.84
CA ASP A 428 -36.88 -16.87 18.56
C ASP A 428 -37.10 -17.78 19.79
N CYS A 429 -36.17 -17.80 20.74
CA CYS A 429 -36.21 -18.53 22.00
C CYS A 429 -35.73 -17.66 23.17
N THR A 430 -36.34 -17.79 24.35
CA THR A 430 -35.85 -17.12 25.57
C THR A 430 -34.66 -17.88 26.17
N ARG A 431 -33.86 -17.27 27.06
CA ARG A 431 -32.80 -17.94 27.86
C ARG A 431 -33.27 -19.14 28.70
N ASP A 432 -34.56 -19.20 29.00
CA ASP A 432 -35.21 -20.31 29.71
C ASP A 432 -35.83 -21.35 28.74
N CYS A 433 -35.47 -21.26 27.46
CA CYS A 433 -35.79 -22.22 26.41
C CYS A 433 -37.28 -22.46 26.15
N ARG A 434 -38.01 -21.35 26.27
CA ARG A 434 -39.40 -21.21 25.88
C ARG A 434 -39.45 -20.37 24.62
N ARG A 435 -40.41 -20.68 23.75
CA ARG A 435 -40.68 -19.80 22.61
C ARG A 435 -41.11 -18.46 23.18
N ALA A 436 -40.37 -17.41 22.87
CA ALA A 436 -40.83 -16.06 23.12
C ALA A 436 -42.19 -15.86 22.42
N ARG A 437 -43.13 -15.28 23.13
CA ARG A 437 -44.51 -15.09 22.68
C ARG A 437 -45.00 -13.78 23.26
N CYS A 438 -45.69 -13.06 22.42
CA CYS A 438 -46.47 -11.93 22.85
C CYS A 438 -47.26 -12.15 24.16
N GLY A 439 -47.00 -11.28 25.14
CA GLY A 439 -47.59 -11.28 26.47
C GLY A 439 -46.76 -12.03 27.52
N ASP A 440 -45.51 -12.41 27.24
CA ASP A 440 -44.63 -13.10 28.18
C ASP A 440 -43.65 -12.19 28.93
N GLY A 441 -43.63 -10.90 28.57
CA GLY A 441 -42.85 -9.83 29.19
C GLY A 441 -41.50 -9.61 28.53
N ILE A 442 -41.26 -10.24 27.38
CA ILE A 442 -39.97 -10.23 26.69
C ILE A 442 -40.16 -9.72 25.26
N LEU A 443 -39.53 -8.59 24.93
CA LEU A 443 -39.65 -7.96 23.61
C LEU A 443 -38.73 -8.63 22.58
N ARG A 444 -39.32 -9.18 21.51
CA ARG A 444 -38.55 -9.69 20.37
C ARG A 444 -37.96 -8.59 19.48
N THR A 445 -36.65 -8.61 19.32
CA THR A 445 -35.85 -7.64 18.56
C THR A 445 -35.20 -8.23 17.30
N ASN A 446 -35.20 -9.55 17.13
CA ASN A 446 -34.60 -10.24 15.99
C ASN A 446 -35.43 -10.21 14.69
N ARG A 447 -36.69 -9.73 14.74
CA ARG A 447 -37.59 -9.61 13.59
C ARG A 447 -37.83 -8.14 13.24
N GLY A 448 -37.93 -7.84 11.95
CA GLY A 448 -38.24 -6.50 11.46
C GLY A 448 -39.74 -6.20 11.46
N ALA A 449 -40.11 -4.92 11.58
CA ALA A 449 -41.50 -4.47 11.49
C ALA A 449 -42.16 -4.95 10.17
N GLY A 450 -43.21 -5.76 10.28
CA GLY A 450 -43.94 -6.33 9.14
C GLY A 450 -43.65 -7.81 8.84
N GLU A 451 -42.70 -8.44 9.54
CA GLU A 451 -42.46 -9.88 9.48
C GLU A 451 -43.43 -10.66 10.38
N LEU A 452 -43.82 -11.88 9.95
CA LEU A 452 -44.69 -12.74 10.75
C LEU A 452 -43.99 -13.11 12.07
N GLY A 453 -44.57 -12.68 13.20
CA GLY A 453 -44.00 -12.89 14.54
C GLY A 453 -43.17 -11.72 15.07
N TYR A 454 -43.15 -10.57 14.38
CA TYR A 454 -42.63 -9.31 14.92
C TYR A 454 -43.48 -8.83 16.10
N GLU A 455 -42.81 -8.39 17.17
CA GLU A 455 -43.42 -7.83 18.39
C GLU A 455 -42.90 -6.40 18.57
N GLY A 456 -43.80 -5.41 18.47
CA GLY A 456 -43.47 -4.00 18.67
C GLY A 456 -43.49 -3.56 20.13
N CYS A 457 -44.09 -4.37 21.01
CA CYS A 457 -44.15 -4.22 22.46
C CYS A 457 -44.41 -5.59 23.10
N ASP A 458 -44.17 -5.73 24.40
CA ASP A 458 -44.65 -6.84 25.24
C ASP A 458 -44.71 -6.36 26.71
N ASP A 459 -45.89 -6.39 27.32
CA ASP A 459 -46.12 -5.95 28.70
C ASP A 459 -46.44 -7.11 29.67
N GLY A 460 -46.16 -8.34 29.25
CA GLY A 460 -46.24 -9.53 30.10
C GLY A 460 -47.64 -10.00 30.43
N ASN A 461 -48.65 -9.56 29.67
CA ASN A 461 -50.01 -10.04 29.82
C ASN A 461 -50.83 -9.98 28.50
N ASP A 462 -52.07 -10.49 28.55
CA ASP A 462 -52.97 -10.60 27.38
C ASP A 462 -54.08 -9.52 27.36
N VAL A 463 -53.90 -8.40 28.06
CA VAL A 463 -54.86 -7.29 28.09
C VAL A 463 -54.61 -6.40 26.86
N ASP A 464 -55.67 -5.91 26.23
CA ASP A 464 -55.57 -5.08 25.01
C ASP A 464 -55.55 -3.58 25.32
N SER A 465 -55.67 -3.22 26.59
CA SER A 465 -55.97 -1.85 27.05
C SER A 465 -54.95 -1.37 28.09
N ASP A 466 -53.71 -1.85 27.97
CA ASP A 466 -52.51 -1.46 28.70
C ASP A 466 -51.39 -1.19 27.68
N GLY A 467 -50.12 -1.22 28.12
CA GLY A 467 -49.00 -0.69 27.34
C GLY A 467 -48.73 -1.45 26.03
N CYS A 468 -49.28 -2.65 25.88
CA CYS A 468 -49.16 -3.45 24.68
C CYS A 468 -50.45 -4.22 24.37
N ARG A 469 -50.82 -4.35 23.09
CA ARG A 469 -51.96 -5.21 22.70
C ARG A 469 -51.57 -6.69 22.73
N ASN A 470 -52.53 -7.60 22.88
CA ASN A 470 -52.28 -9.06 22.81
C ASN A 470 -51.80 -9.56 21.44
N SER A 471 -51.79 -8.68 20.44
CA SER A 471 -51.17 -8.91 19.12
C SER A 471 -49.73 -8.42 19.04
N CYS A 472 -49.15 -7.94 20.16
CA CYS A 472 -47.84 -7.33 20.29
C CYS A 472 -47.58 -6.21 19.30
N GLN A 473 -48.63 -5.42 19.15
CA GLN A 473 -48.59 -4.16 18.45
C GLN A 473 -48.77 -3.09 19.51
N LEU A 474 -47.95 -2.05 19.42
CA LEU A 474 -48.09 -0.88 20.28
C LEU A 474 -49.51 -0.35 20.17
N ALA A 475 -50.04 0.15 21.31
CA ALA A 475 -51.16 1.07 21.27
C ALA A 475 -50.81 2.16 20.25
N ALA A 476 -51.70 2.33 19.28
CA ALA A 476 -51.45 3.08 18.08
C ALA A 476 -52.64 3.99 17.86
N CYS A 477 -52.34 5.28 17.88
CA CYS A 477 -53.31 6.33 17.73
C CYS A 477 -53.92 6.35 16.34
N GLY A 478 -55.21 6.64 16.25
CA GLY A 478 -55.95 6.69 15.00
C GLY A 478 -56.54 5.34 14.58
N ASN A 479 -56.69 4.39 15.50
CA ASN A 479 -57.26 3.07 15.21
C ASN A 479 -58.78 2.98 15.49
N GLY A 480 -59.37 4.04 16.02
CA GLY A 480 -60.77 4.19 16.36
C GLY A 480 -61.12 3.77 17.79
N ARG A 481 -60.15 3.64 18.71
CA ARG A 481 -60.33 3.20 20.09
C ARG A 481 -59.34 3.92 21.00
N VAL A 482 -59.78 4.28 22.21
CA VAL A 482 -58.92 4.93 23.22
C VAL A 482 -58.27 3.86 24.12
N ASP A 483 -56.98 3.63 23.95
CA ASP A 483 -56.12 2.71 24.74
C ASP A 483 -55.62 3.36 26.07
N HIS A 484 -54.85 2.65 26.92
CA HIS A 484 -54.53 3.05 28.32
C HIS A 484 -53.93 4.45 28.47
N ASP A 485 -53.07 4.83 27.52
CA ASP A 485 -52.28 6.07 27.55
C ASP A 485 -52.78 7.10 26.52
N GLU A 486 -53.96 6.86 25.94
CA GLU A 486 -54.58 7.75 24.95
C GLU A 486 -55.66 8.63 25.63
N GLU A 487 -55.63 9.94 25.39
CA GLU A 487 -56.63 10.90 25.90
C GLU A 487 -57.83 11.07 24.94
N CYS A 488 -57.63 10.68 23.68
CA CYS A 488 -58.59 10.65 22.58
C CYS A 488 -58.11 9.64 21.52
N ASP A 489 -59.00 9.25 20.59
CA ASP A 489 -58.67 8.56 19.34
C ASP A 489 -59.89 8.74 18.42
N ASP A 490 -59.71 9.34 17.24
CA ASP A 490 -60.76 9.62 16.26
C ASP A 490 -60.63 8.80 14.97
N GLY A 491 -59.87 7.70 15.03
CA GLY A 491 -59.80 6.70 13.97
C GLY A 491 -58.99 7.10 12.76
N ASN A 492 -58.14 8.12 12.89
CA ASN A 492 -57.16 8.50 11.88
C ASN A 492 -55.93 9.19 12.51
N GLU A 493 -54.88 9.44 11.74
CA GLU A 493 -53.64 10.09 12.20
C GLU A 493 -53.53 11.55 11.70
N ASP A 494 -54.65 12.22 11.41
CA ASP A 494 -54.64 13.62 11.00
C ASP A 494 -54.33 14.50 12.21
N PRO A 495 -53.23 15.27 12.23
CA PRO A 495 -52.88 16.07 13.39
C PRO A 495 -53.78 17.29 13.61
N THR A 496 -54.69 17.61 12.68
CA THR A 496 -55.49 18.85 12.68
C THR A 496 -56.96 18.66 13.04
N ASP A 497 -57.37 17.45 13.42
CA ASP A 497 -58.74 17.13 13.83
C ASP A 497 -58.86 16.90 15.35
N GLY A 498 -59.76 16.02 15.78
CA GLY A 498 -60.17 15.95 17.19
C GLY A 498 -59.11 15.33 18.11
N CYS A 499 -58.07 14.72 17.54
CA CYS A 499 -57.03 14.03 18.27
C CYS A 499 -55.69 14.08 17.54
N ARG A 500 -54.62 14.44 18.25
CA ARG A 500 -53.28 14.40 17.69
C ARG A 500 -52.87 12.95 17.36
N PRO A 501 -51.88 12.73 16.48
CA PRO A 501 -51.40 11.39 16.15
C PRO A 501 -50.62 10.72 17.30
N ASP A 502 -50.37 11.45 18.39
CA ASP A 502 -49.85 10.93 19.66
C ASP A 502 -50.96 10.71 20.71
N CYS A 503 -52.23 10.76 20.28
CA CYS A 503 -53.43 10.51 21.05
C CYS A 503 -53.64 11.44 22.24
N ARG A 504 -53.10 12.65 22.13
CA ARG A 504 -53.40 13.76 23.01
C ARG A 504 -54.44 14.67 22.39
N ARG A 505 -55.19 15.34 23.25
CA ARG A 505 -56.14 16.33 22.76
C ARG A 505 -55.39 17.55 22.23
N PRO A 506 -55.87 18.13 21.10
CA PRO A 506 -55.39 19.42 20.61
C PRO A 506 -55.39 20.48 21.73
N ALA A 507 -54.31 21.24 21.84
CA ALA A 507 -54.17 22.28 22.85
C ALA A 507 -53.32 23.46 22.37
N CYS A 508 -53.90 24.66 22.46
CA CYS A 508 -53.21 25.91 22.21
C CYS A 508 -51.81 26.00 22.80
N GLY A 509 -50.85 26.37 21.96
CA GLY A 509 -49.43 26.44 22.26
C GLY A 509 -48.68 25.12 22.06
N ASP A 510 -49.18 24.20 21.24
CA ASP A 510 -48.52 22.93 20.93
C ASP A 510 -47.87 22.87 19.53
N GLY A 511 -48.02 23.96 18.76
CA GLY A 511 -47.36 24.21 17.49
C GLY A 511 -48.16 23.73 16.29
N VAL A 512 -49.42 23.35 16.50
CA VAL A 512 -50.30 22.82 15.45
C VAL A 512 -51.62 23.60 15.46
N VAL A 513 -51.90 24.33 14.37
CA VAL A 513 -53.15 25.08 14.23
C VAL A 513 -54.33 24.13 14.01
N ASP A 514 -55.16 24.01 15.03
CA ASP A 514 -56.37 23.19 14.99
C ASP A 514 -57.58 23.83 14.32
N HIS A 515 -58.61 23.02 14.04
CA HIS A 515 -59.87 23.50 13.47
C HIS A 515 -60.53 24.65 14.27
N ASP A 516 -60.31 24.71 15.58
CA ASP A 516 -60.86 25.73 16.49
C ASP A 516 -59.85 26.84 16.85
N GLU A 517 -58.64 26.85 16.27
CA GLU A 517 -57.56 27.80 16.55
C GLU A 517 -57.24 28.69 15.34
N ALA A 518 -56.99 29.99 15.56
CA ALA A 518 -56.64 30.92 14.47
C ALA A 518 -55.13 30.92 14.19
N CYS A 519 -54.32 30.69 15.22
CA CYS A 519 -52.88 30.51 15.16
C CYS A 519 -52.45 29.57 16.31
N ASP A 520 -51.24 29.02 16.22
CA ASP A 520 -50.54 28.32 17.31
C ASP A 520 -49.04 28.38 17.01
N ASP A 521 -48.27 28.98 17.92
CA ASP A 521 -46.83 29.20 17.79
C ASP A 521 -45.99 28.30 18.71
N GLY A 522 -46.57 27.21 19.19
CA GLY A 522 -45.86 26.17 19.93
C GLY A 522 -45.57 26.52 21.38
N ASN A 523 -46.21 27.58 21.91
CA ASN A 523 -46.11 27.90 23.31
C ASN A 523 -47.33 28.71 23.83
N LEU A 524 -47.38 28.94 25.15
CA LEU A 524 -48.45 29.68 25.82
C LEU A 524 -47.96 31.04 26.35
N GLU A 525 -46.94 31.60 25.73
CA GLU A 525 -46.67 33.03 25.78
C GLU A 525 -47.75 33.72 24.93
N GLY A 526 -47.95 35.02 25.14
CA GLY A 526 -49.03 35.72 24.43
C GLY A 526 -48.63 37.11 24.02
N ARG A 527 -47.33 37.26 23.79
CA ARG A 527 -46.68 38.47 23.28
C ARG A 527 -45.76 38.06 22.14
N ASP A 528 -46.19 37.01 21.46
CA ASP A 528 -45.49 36.33 20.41
C ASP A 528 -46.40 36.04 19.22
N ALA A 529 -46.03 35.12 18.34
CA ALA A 529 -46.71 34.95 17.06
C ALA A 529 -48.18 34.55 17.21
N CYS A 530 -48.57 34.05 18.39
CA CYS A 530 -49.95 33.75 18.75
C CYS A 530 -50.27 34.15 20.20
N ARG A 531 -51.54 34.46 20.49
CA ARG A 531 -51.98 34.75 21.88
C ARG A 531 -52.25 33.45 22.64
N ARG A 532 -52.24 33.52 23.97
CA ARG A 532 -52.52 32.37 24.88
C ARG A 532 -53.88 31.71 24.72
N ASP A 533 -54.78 32.31 23.95
CA ASP A 533 -56.10 31.77 23.60
C ASP A 533 -56.20 31.41 22.10
N CYS A 534 -55.05 31.29 21.43
CA CYS A 534 -54.89 30.94 20.04
C CYS A 534 -55.62 31.88 19.07
N SER A 535 -55.60 33.17 19.44
CA SER A 535 -56.01 34.30 18.60
C SER A 535 -54.80 35.04 18.04
N GLU A 536 -54.94 35.56 16.82
CA GLU A 536 -53.85 36.30 16.16
C GLU A 536 -53.59 37.66 16.84
N PRO A 537 -52.32 38.08 16.97
CA PRO A 537 -51.95 39.44 17.39
C PRO A 537 -52.44 40.49 16.37
N VAL A 538 -52.87 41.66 16.84
CA VAL A 538 -53.51 42.70 16.01
C VAL A 538 -53.02 44.09 16.39
N CYS A 539 -52.45 44.79 15.41
CA CYS A 539 -52.00 46.16 15.53
C CYS A 539 -53.14 47.14 15.87
N GLY A 540 -52.90 48.00 16.86
CA GLY A 540 -53.81 49.08 17.27
C GLY A 540 -54.77 48.68 18.40
N ASP A 541 -54.51 47.57 19.09
CA ASP A 541 -55.32 47.12 20.23
C ASP A 541 -54.72 47.50 21.61
N ASN A 542 -53.69 48.34 21.61
CA ASN A 542 -52.90 48.79 22.76
C ASN A 542 -52.06 47.67 23.41
N ILE A 543 -51.76 46.61 22.69
CA ILE A 543 -50.90 45.52 23.16
C ILE A 543 -49.72 45.41 22.20
N LEU A 544 -48.56 45.90 22.65
CA LEU A 544 -47.31 45.73 21.91
C LEU A 544 -46.95 44.23 21.79
N ASP A 545 -47.15 43.67 20.60
CA ASP A 545 -46.87 42.29 20.23
C ASP A 545 -45.51 42.20 19.47
N ASP A 546 -44.41 42.49 20.19
CA ASP A 546 -43.04 42.62 19.67
C ASP A 546 -42.57 41.49 18.73
N PHE A 547 -43.05 40.26 18.94
CA PHE A 547 -42.67 39.09 18.13
C PHE A 547 -43.51 38.92 16.85
N ALA A 548 -44.72 39.47 16.83
CA ALA A 548 -45.58 39.51 15.64
C ALA A 548 -45.13 40.58 14.63
N GLY A 549 -44.07 41.32 14.97
CA GLY A 549 -43.50 42.37 14.15
C GLY A 549 -43.90 43.77 14.58
N GLU A 550 -44.59 43.94 15.70
CA GLU A 550 -44.98 45.26 16.21
C GLU A 550 -43.84 45.91 16.99
N GLU A 551 -43.25 46.98 16.47
CA GLU A 551 -42.23 47.78 17.18
C GLU A 551 -42.83 48.89 18.07
N CYS A 552 -44.12 49.14 17.88
CA CYS A 552 -44.96 50.07 18.62
C CYS A 552 -46.43 49.64 18.47
N ASP A 553 -47.29 49.98 19.44
CA ASP A 553 -48.75 49.93 19.31
C ASP A 553 -49.29 51.11 20.11
N ASP A 554 -49.91 52.07 19.44
CA ASP A 554 -50.44 53.31 20.02
C ASP A 554 -51.98 53.29 20.17
N GLY A 555 -52.60 52.15 19.90
CA GLY A 555 -54.05 51.95 19.95
C GLY A 555 -54.82 52.51 18.77
N GLN A 556 -54.16 52.89 17.68
CA GLN A 556 -54.75 53.39 16.44
C GLN A 556 -54.09 52.75 15.21
N ASP A 557 -54.74 52.89 14.07
CA ASP A 557 -54.41 52.26 12.79
C ASP A 557 -54.19 53.33 11.68
N GLY A 558 -53.03 54.02 11.69
CA GLY A 558 -52.71 55.04 10.67
C GLY A 558 -51.23 55.43 10.52
N ASP A 559 -50.84 55.91 9.32
CA ASP A 559 -49.43 56.12 8.89
C ASP A 559 -48.88 57.55 9.00
N GLU A 560 -49.46 58.41 9.83
CA GLU A 560 -49.09 59.83 9.90
C GLU A 560 -48.25 60.21 11.13
N ASP A 561 -47.81 59.23 11.92
CA ASP A 561 -47.07 59.48 13.15
C ASP A 561 -45.94 58.46 13.43
N ALA A 562 -45.51 58.36 14.69
CA ALA A 562 -44.36 57.56 15.10
C ALA A 562 -44.62 56.05 15.03
N CYS A 563 -45.88 55.63 14.91
CA CYS A 563 -46.27 54.24 14.80
C CYS A 563 -47.18 54.06 13.58
N THR A 564 -46.72 53.27 12.60
CA THR A 564 -47.46 53.08 11.34
C THR A 564 -48.66 52.14 11.53
N ASP A 565 -49.52 52.03 10.52
CA ASP A 565 -50.66 51.10 10.51
C ASP A 565 -50.25 49.61 10.50
N ALA A 566 -48.97 49.36 10.25
CA ALA A 566 -48.30 48.07 10.38
C ALA A 566 -47.61 47.89 11.75
N CYS A 567 -47.84 48.81 12.70
CA CYS A 567 -47.24 48.83 14.03
C CYS A 567 -45.70 48.84 14.01
N LEU A 568 -45.11 49.43 12.98
CA LEU A 568 -43.67 49.64 12.87
C LEU A 568 -43.32 51.08 13.25
N ARG A 569 -42.13 51.29 13.80
CA ARG A 569 -41.63 52.65 13.99
C ARG A 569 -41.27 53.22 12.64
N ALA A 570 -41.79 54.39 12.31
CA ALA A 570 -41.37 55.13 11.13
C ALA A 570 -39.86 55.43 11.20
N THR A 571 -39.14 55.19 10.11
CA THR A 571 -37.68 55.33 10.03
C THR A 571 -37.24 56.04 8.75
N CYS A 572 -36.33 57.00 8.88
CA CYS A 572 -35.61 57.61 7.78
C CYS A 572 -35.23 56.62 6.65
N GLY A 573 -35.72 56.89 5.43
CA GLY A 573 -35.48 56.09 4.23
C GLY A 573 -36.63 55.12 3.89
N ASP A 574 -37.78 55.17 4.57
CA ASP A 574 -38.91 54.25 4.35
C ASP A 574 -40.03 54.84 3.46
N GLY A 575 -39.89 56.10 3.05
CA GLY A 575 -40.85 56.84 2.23
C GLY A 575 -41.98 57.49 3.03
N ILE A 576 -41.94 57.46 4.36
CA ILE A 576 -42.95 58.01 5.28
C ILE A 576 -42.32 59.09 6.15
N ILE A 577 -42.90 60.30 6.13
CA ILE A 577 -42.33 61.44 6.87
C ILE A 577 -42.75 61.38 8.34
N TRP A 578 -41.80 61.12 9.25
CA TRP A 578 -42.04 61.20 10.68
C TRP A 578 -42.19 62.67 11.16
N PHE A 579 -43.44 63.08 11.40
CA PHE A 579 -43.77 64.48 11.68
C PHE A 579 -43.09 65.02 12.96
N GLY A 580 -42.16 65.95 12.76
CA GLY A 580 -41.43 66.64 13.84
C GLY A 580 -40.09 66.01 14.22
N VAL A 581 -39.66 64.94 13.53
CA VAL A 581 -38.34 64.31 13.73
C VAL A 581 -37.44 64.35 12.49
N GLU A 582 -37.98 64.21 11.28
CA GLU A 582 -37.20 64.16 10.03
C GLU A 582 -37.57 65.30 9.03
N ASP A 583 -36.59 65.79 8.27
CA ASP A 583 -36.74 66.92 7.33
C ASP A 583 -37.01 66.48 5.86
N CYS A 584 -36.57 65.28 5.47
CA CYS A 584 -36.83 64.63 4.17
C CYS A 584 -36.80 63.10 4.34
N ASP A 585 -37.41 62.37 3.41
CA ASP A 585 -37.33 60.91 3.26
C ASP A 585 -37.60 60.59 1.77
N ASP A 586 -36.65 59.95 1.09
CA ASP A 586 -36.74 59.57 -0.32
C ASP A 586 -36.80 58.05 -0.55
N GLY A 587 -37.15 57.29 0.50
CA GLY A 587 -37.45 55.87 0.41
C GLY A 587 -36.21 54.99 0.19
N ASN A 588 -35.02 55.49 0.50
CA ASN A 588 -33.80 54.70 0.51
C ASN A 588 -32.73 55.24 1.49
N ASP A 589 -31.68 54.43 1.74
CA ASP A 589 -30.57 54.73 2.66
C ASP A 589 -29.28 55.18 1.93
N GLU A 590 -29.36 55.65 0.68
CA GLU A 590 -28.19 56.05 -0.09
C GLU A 590 -27.75 57.47 0.26
N ASP A 591 -26.67 57.55 1.00
CA ASP A 591 -26.02 58.79 1.41
C ASP A 591 -25.51 59.69 0.28
N ASN A 592 -25.79 59.41 -1.00
CA ASN A 592 -25.26 60.06 -2.22
C ASN A 592 -26.35 60.58 -3.18
N ASP A 593 -27.62 60.58 -2.76
CA ASP A 593 -28.74 61.13 -3.51
C ASP A 593 -29.36 62.37 -2.81
N PHE A 594 -30.68 62.55 -2.89
CA PHE A 594 -31.34 63.80 -2.49
C PHE A 594 -31.46 63.95 -0.96
N CYS A 595 -31.68 62.86 -0.23
CA CYS A 595 -31.77 62.82 1.22
C CYS A 595 -30.69 61.86 1.77
N SER A 596 -29.82 62.34 2.66
CA SER A 596 -28.84 61.46 3.30
C SER A 596 -29.56 60.38 4.12
N ASN A 597 -28.89 59.27 4.43
CA ASN A 597 -29.42 58.24 5.34
C ASN A 597 -29.57 58.69 6.81
N THR A 598 -29.22 59.95 7.12
CA THR A 598 -29.56 60.62 8.38
C THR A 598 -30.72 61.61 8.25
N CYS A 599 -31.47 61.52 7.14
CA CYS A 599 -32.58 62.37 6.74
C CYS A 599 -32.25 63.86 6.73
N ARG A 600 -31.11 64.17 6.09
CA ARG A 600 -30.57 65.52 5.85
C ARG A 600 -30.20 65.69 4.38
N SER A 601 -30.61 66.77 3.74
CA SER A 601 -30.33 67.00 2.31
C SER A 601 -28.87 67.38 2.01
N GLY A 602 -28.16 66.70 1.08
CA GLY A 602 -26.84 67.21 0.60
C GLY A 602 -25.84 66.34 -0.19
N ALA A 603 -26.20 65.25 -0.87
CA ALA A 603 -25.19 64.23 -1.20
C ALA A 603 -24.71 64.03 -2.66
N ALA A 604 -25.18 64.81 -3.62
CA ALA A 604 -24.83 64.67 -5.04
C ALA A 604 -23.35 65.00 -5.44
N CYS A 605 -22.43 65.26 -4.51
CA CYS A 605 -21.08 65.80 -4.80
C CYS A 605 -19.90 64.85 -4.58
N LEU A 606 -20.11 63.70 -3.92
CA LEU A 606 -19.04 62.77 -3.56
C LEU A 606 -18.49 62.03 -4.81
N GLY A 607 -17.16 61.98 -4.94
CA GLY A 607 -16.48 61.33 -6.07
C GLY A 607 -16.30 62.17 -7.34
N SER A 608 -16.78 63.43 -7.33
CA SER A 608 -16.45 64.42 -8.36
C SER A 608 -15.11 65.09 -8.05
N MET A 609 -14.44 65.64 -9.08
CA MET A 609 -13.24 66.46 -8.87
C MET A 609 -13.58 67.87 -8.43
N ALA A 610 -14.70 68.37 -8.92
CA ALA A 610 -15.25 69.65 -8.53
C ALA A 610 -16.77 69.57 -8.60
N CYS A 611 -17.45 70.00 -7.54
CA CYS A 611 -18.90 70.05 -7.44
C CYS A 611 -19.31 71.43 -6.97
N TYR A 612 -20.11 72.14 -7.77
CA TYR A 612 -20.72 73.40 -7.38
C TYR A 612 -22.23 73.25 -7.46
N PRO A 613 -22.88 72.85 -6.34
CA PRO A 613 -24.34 72.87 -6.24
C PRO A 613 -24.90 74.27 -6.45
N MET A 614 -24.15 75.31 -6.07
CA MET A 614 -24.57 76.71 -6.10
C MET A 614 -25.75 77.03 -5.17
N ASP A 615 -25.92 76.22 -4.13
CA ASP A 615 -26.92 76.36 -3.06
C ASP A 615 -26.47 77.36 -1.98
N GLY A 616 -26.40 78.64 -2.37
CA GLY A 616 -26.13 79.77 -1.49
C GLY A 616 -24.67 80.25 -1.46
N ASP A 617 -23.73 79.46 -1.97
CA ASP A 617 -22.32 79.84 -2.16
C ASP A 617 -21.73 79.28 -3.47
N ILE A 618 -20.43 79.55 -3.72
CA ILE A 618 -19.70 79.06 -4.91
C ILE A 618 -18.47 78.26 -4.45
N LEU A 619 -18.64 77.54 -3.34
CA LEU A 619 -17.61 76.65 -2.81
C LEU A 619 -17.70 75.30 -3.51
N ASP A 620 -16.54 74.73 -3.82
CA ASP A 620 -16.44 73.35 -4.22
C ASP A 620 -16.81 72.40 -3.06
N SER A 621 -17.90 71.65 -3.24
CA SER A 621 -18.43 70.67 -2.29
C SER A 621 -17.89 69.26 -2.53
N SER A 622 -16.99 69.07 -3.50
CA SER A 622 -16.37 67.75 -3.77
C SER A 622 -15.33 67.34 -2.72
N GLY A 623 -14.89 68.28 -1.87
CA GLY A 623 -13.82 68.07 -0.90
C GLY A 623 -12.40 68.29 -1.45
N ASN A 624 -12.24 68.73 -2.71
CA ASN A 624 -10.94 69.04 -3.32
C ASN A 624 -10.53 70.52 -3.19
N GLU A 625 -11.33 71.32 -2.49
CA GLU A 625 -11.10 72.75 -2.19
C GLU A 625 -10.90 73.62 -3.45
N HIS A 626 -11.48 73.24 -4.59
CA HIS A 626 -11.44 74.04 -5.82
C HIS A 626 -12.44 75.20 -5.79
N HIS A 627 -12.47 75.97 -4.70
CA HIS A 627 -13.49 77.00 -4.49
C HIS A 627 -13.45 78.11 -5.56
N GLY A 628 -14.63 78.50 -6.06
CA GLY A 628 -14.76 79.52 -7.08
C GLY A 628 -14.75 80.93 -6.51
N ILE A 629 -14.08 81.84 -7.21
CA ILE A 629 -14.07 83.27 -6.90
C ILE A 629 -15.06 83.96 -7.82
N ASN A 630 -16.10 84.56 -7.23
CA ASN A 630 -17.15 85.25 -7.96
C ASN A 630 -16.70 86.62 -8.48
N GLN A 631 -16.72 86.81 -9.81
CA GLN A 631 -16.41 88.07 -10.48
C GLN A 631 -17.69 88.71 -11.06
N GLY A 632 -18.68 88.94 -10.19
CA GLY A 632 -19.86 89.76 -10.50
C GLY A 632 -21.13 89.00 -10.84
N ALA A 633 -21.18 87.68 -10.66
CA ALA A 633 -22.40 86.89 -10.80
C ALA A 633 -23.28 86.97 -9.53
N ALA A 634 -24.59 86.79 -9.66
CA ALA A 634 -25.53 87.00 -8.55
C ALA A 634 -26.33 85.73 -8.22
N MET A 635 -26.53 85.44 -6.93
CA MET A 635 -27.35 84.30 -6.51
C MET A 635 -28.83 84.54 -6.81
N VAL A 636 -29.48 83.55 -7.42
CA VAL A 636 -30.89 83.55 -7.82
C VAL A 636 -31.54 82.22 -7.46
N ALA A 637 -32.86 82.12 -7.61
CA ALA A 637 -33.55 80.87 -7.37
C ALA A 637 -33.24 79.82 -8.46
N ASP A 638 -33.09 78.58 -8.04
CA ASP A 638 -32.71 77.44 -8.89
C ASP A 638 -33.88 76.85 -9.70
N ARG A 639 -33.67 75.68 -10.31
CA ARG A 639 -34.71 74.94 -11.03
C ARG A 639 -35.84 74.45 -10.11
N ARG A 640 -35.54 74.15 -8.84
CA ARG A 640 -36.48 73.71 -7.80
C ARG A 640 -37.18 74.88 -7.09
N GLN A 641 -36.92 76.12 -7.52
CA GLN A 641 -37.40 77.37 -6.90
C GLN A 641 -36.79 77.65 -5.52
N VAL A 642 -35.68 77.00 -5.17
CA VAL A 642 -34.93 77.25 -3.93
C VAL A 642 -34.24 78.61 -4.03
N PRO A 643 -34.50 79.56 -3.12
CA PRO A 643 -33.86 80.87 -3.14
C PRO A 643 -32.34 80.75 -3.02
N ALA A 644 -31.62 81.50 -3.86
CA ALA A 644 -30.15 81.47 -3.92
C ALA A 644 -29.54 80.09 -4.27
N GLY A 645 -30.32 79.20 -4.90
CA GLY A 645 -29.84 77.89 -5.34
C GLY A 645 -29.16 77.85 -6.71
N ALA A 646 -29.02 78.98 -7.40
CA ALA A 646 -28.37 79.06 -8.70
C ALA A 646 -27.64 80.39 -8.88
N LEU A 647 -26.75 80.46 -9.86
CA LEU A 647 -25.93 81.63 -10.12
C LEU A 647 -26.26 82.29 -11.47
N ALA A 648 -26.67 83.55 -11.44
CA ALA A 648 -27.01 84.36 -12.60
C ALA A 648 -25.80 85.14 -13.12
N PHE A 649 -25.53 84.99 -14.42
CA PHE A 649 -24.45 85.65 -15.15
C PHE A 649 -25.05 86.71 -16.09
N GLN A 650 -24.69 87.97 -15.85
CA GLN A 650 -25.09 89.12 -16.67
C GLN A 650 -23.91 90.08 -16.83
N ASP A 651 -23.95 90.93 -17.87
CA ASP A 651 -22.96 92.00 -18.12
C ASP A 651 -21.48 91.56 -18.13
N GLY A 652 -21.22 90.30 -18.52
CA GLY A 652 -19.86 89.75 -18.59
C GLY A 652 -19.31 89.18 -17.29
N ALA A 653 -20.17 88.98 -16.29
CA ALA A 653 -19.83 88.26 -15.07
C ALA A 653 -19.29 86.86 -15.37
N TYR A 654 -18.36 86.40 -14.53
CA TYR A 654 -17.84 85.04 -14.58
C TYR A 654 -17.39 84.58 -13.19
N VAL A 655 -17.17 83.27 -13.02
CA VAL A 655 -16.51 82.70 -11.85
C VAL A 655 -15.17 82.16 -12.29
N GLU A 656 -14.14 82.43 -11.49
CA GLU A 656 -12.79 81.95 -11.73
C GLU A 656 -12.37 80.96 -10.64
N ILE A 657 -11.86 79.82 -11.08
CA ILE A 657 -11.32 78.76 -10.23
C ILE A 657 -9.83 78.67 -10.57
N ALA A 658 -9.01 78.70 -9.53
CA ALA A 658 -7.56 78.66 -9.68
C ALA A 658 -7.13 77.40 -10.45
N ASP A 659 -6.08 77.55 -11.26
CA ASP A 659 -5.48 76.42 -11.95
C ASP A 659 -4.97 75.36 -10.97
N HIS A 660 -5.12 74.10 -11.35
CA HIS A 660 -4.68 72.96 -10.55
C HIS A 660 -4.43 71.75 -11.45
N ASP A 661 -3.44 70.92 -11.10
CA ASP A 661 -3.09 69.69 -11.86
C ASP A 661 -4.23 68.67 -11.89
N ARG A 662 -5.17 68.77 -10.95
CA ARG A 662 -6.41 67.99 -10.94
C ARG A 662 -7.50 68.58 -11.81
N LEU A 663 -7.30 69.65 -12.57
CA LEU A 663 -8.33 70.24 -13.46
C LEU A 663 -7.94 70.16 -14.94
N ASP A 664 -6.80 69.55 -15.28
CA ASP A 664 -6.42 69.20 -16.65
C ASP A 664 -5.49 67.97 -16.75
N GLY A 665 -5.09 67.63 -17.98
CA GLY A 665 -4.14 66.53 -18.22
C GLY A 665 -4.76 65.12 -18.23
N PHE A 666 -6.08 65.00 -18.38
CA PHE A 666 -6.79 63.72 -18.28
C PHE A 666 -6.80 62.91 -19.57
N ASP A 667 -6.81 61.59 -19.43
CA ASP A 667 -7.04 60.66 -20.53
C ASP A 667 -8.53 60.51 -20.85
N THR A 668 -9.39 60.73 -19.85
CA THR A 668 -10.86 60.71 -19.96
C THR A 668 -11.44 61.79 -19.06
N PHE A 669 -12.61 62.35 -19.37
CA PHE A 669 -13.28 63.28 -18.43
C PHE A 669 -14.77 63.41 -18.73
N SER A 670 -15.53 63.86 -17.74
CA SER A 670 -16.93 64.24 -17.90
C SER A 670 -17.23 65.58 -17.25
N LEU A 671 -18.16 66.33 -17.84
CA LEU A 671 -18.62 67.63 -17.33
C LEU A 671 -20.13 67.73 -17.51
N CYS A 672 -20.85 68.00 -16.42
CA CYS A 672 -22.28 68.25 -16.44
C CYS A 672 -22.61 69.62 -15.82
N ALA A 673 -23.64 70.27 -16.34
CA ALA A 673 -24.17 71.51 -15.80
C ALA A 673 -25.66 71.67 -16.14
N TRP A 674 -26.41 72.28 -15.23
CA TRP A 674 -27.71 72.85 -15.56
C TRP A 674 -27.55 74.28 -16.03
N VAL A 675 -28.18 74.59 -17.17
CA VAL A 675 -28.06 75.89 -17.82
C VAL A 675 -29.43 76.46 -18.20
N ARG A 676 -29.67 77.73 -17.83
CA ARG A 676 -30.82 78.52 -18.28
C ARG A 676 -30.34 79.73 -19.08
N PRO A 677 -30.02 79.55 -20.37
CA PRO A 677 -29.59 80.65 -21.22
C PRO A 677 -30.73 81.64 -21.46
N LEU A 678 -30.44 82.94 -21.36
CA LEU A 678 -31.39 84.01 -21.65
C LEU A 678 -31.11 84.59 -23.05
N ALA A 679 -32.15 84.79 -23.85
CA ALA A 679 -32.01 85.16 -25.27
C ALA A 679 -31.41 86.56 -25.44
N GLN A 680 -30.23 86.67 -26.06
CA GLN A 680 -29.64 87.95 -26.48
C GLN A 680 -29.13 87.87 -27.94
N GLN A 681 -29.60 88.75 -28.81
CA GLN A 681 -29.60 88.57 -30.28
C GLN A 681 -28.34 89.07 -31.02
N GLU A 682 -27.33 89.60 -30.33
CA GLU A 682 -26.18 90.30 -30.95
C GLU A 682 -24.81 89.69 -30.61
N ARG A 683 -24.75 88.50 -29.96
CA ARG A 683 -23.50 87.92 -29.45
C ARG A 683 -23.10 86.63 -30.18
N GLU A 684 -21.80 86.46 -30.41
CA GLU A 684 -21.31 85.39 -31.28
C GLU A 684 -21.33 84.00 -30.62
N ARG A 685 -21.04 83.85 -29.31
CA ARG A 685 -20.96 82.56 -28.58
C ARG A 685 -21.16 82.77 -27.06
N PHE A 686 -21.80 81.84 -26.34
CA PHE A 686 -21.86 81.84 -24.88
C PHE A 686 -20.99 80.72 -24.28
N ILE A 687 -20.03 81.08 -23.43
CA ILE A 687 -19.16 80.11 -22.75
C ILE A 687 -19.76 79.71 -21.41
N VAL A 688 -20.13 78.44 -21.26
CA VAL A 688 -20.71 77.90 -20.02
C VAL A 688 -19.59 77.53 -19.06
N VAL A 689 -18.67 76.66 -19.49
CA VAL A 689 -17.46 76.29 -18.74
C VAL A 689 -16.28 76.22 -19.70
N GLU A 690 -15.13 76.77 -19.30
CA GLU A 690 -13.90 76.76 -20.08
C GLU A 690 -12.65 76.58 -19.22
N LYS A 691 -11.81 75.61 -19.58
CA LYS A 691 -10.40 75.54 -19.21
C LYS A 691 -9.56 75.94 -20.42
N GLY A 692 -9.00 77.15 -20.39
CA GLY A 692 -8.43 77.81 -21.56
C GLY A 692 -7.44 76.94 -22.33
N GLY A 693 -7.76 76.56 -23.57
CA GLY A 693 -6.89 75.74 -24.42
C GLY A 693 -6.90 74.24 -24.14
N SER A 694 -7.71 73.75 -23.20
CA SER A 694 -7.92 72.31 -22.93
C SER A 694 -9.33 71.87 -23.32
N TYR A 695 -10.36 72.21 -22.55
CA TYR A 695 -11.75 71.84 -22.85
C TYR A 695 -12.70 73.01 -22.65
N ARG A 696 -13.77 73.05 -23.45
CA ARG A 696 -14.78 74.11 -23.44
C ARG A 696 -16.15 73.56 -23.77
N LEU A 697 -17.13 73.86 -22.91
CA LEU A 697 -18.55 73.69 -23.15
C LEU A 697 -19.19 75.07 -23.37
N ALA A 698 -19.88 75.24 -24.50
CA ALA A 698 -20.44 76.51 -24.90
C ALA A 698 -21.75 76.32 -25.67
N ILE A 699 -22.52 77.40 -25.80
CA ILE A 699 -23.76 77.45 -26.56
C ILE A 699 -23.62 78.51 -27.63
N GLU A 700 -24.00 78.19 -28.86
CA GLU A 700 -24.06 79.17 -29.94
C GLU A 700 -25.47 79.82 -29.97
N PRO A 701 -25.61 81.10 -29.59
CA PRO A 701 -26.93 81.69 -29.39
C PRO A 701 -27.75 81.83 -30.68
N SER A 702 -27.06 81.99 -31.82
CA SER A 702 -27.69 82.23 -33.13
C SER A 702 -28.53 81.03 -33.61
N ASN A 703 -28.11 79.81 -33.28
CA ASN A 703 -28.80 78.57 -33.64
C ASN A 703 -29.28 77.77 -32.41
N GLN A 704 -29.07 78.32 -31.20
CA GLN A 704 -29.44 77.75 -29.91
C GLN A 704 -28.82 76.39 -29.63
N ARG A 705 -27.67 76.05 -30.21
CA ARG A 705 -27.09 74.70 -30.06
C ARG A 705 -25.89 74.71 -29.11
N PRO A 706 -25.83 73.78 -28.16
CA PRO A 706 -24.64 73.57 -27.37
C PRO A 706 -23.58 72.88 -28.24
N TRP A 707 -22.32 73.12 -27.91
CA TRP A 707 -21.19 72.46 -28.51
C TRP A 707 -20.10 72.32 -27.47
N VAL A 708 -19.30 71.27 -27.64
CA VAL A 708 -18.14 71.01 -26.79
C VAL A 708 -16.90 70.90 -27.67
N SER A 709 -15.78 71.39 -27.17
CA SER A 709 -14.49 71.21 -27.81
C SER A 709 -13.45 70.83 -26.79
N ILE A 710 -12.57 69.93 -27.20
CA ILE A 710 -11.39 69.52 -26.44
C ILE A 710 -10.15 69.64 -27.31
N ALA A 711 -9.01 69.91 -26.68
CA ALA A 711 -7.71 69.94 -27.29
C ALA A 711 -6.85 68.87 -26.62
N THR A 712 -6.54 67.82 -27.37
CA THR A 712 -5.64 66.76 -26.95
C THR A 712 -4.24 67.02 -27.51
N LEU A 713 -3.27 66.23 -27.08
CA LEU A 713 -1.92 66.24 -27.66
C LEU A 713 -1.94 65.88 -29.16
N GLU A 714 -2.94 65.12 -29.62
CA GLU A 714 -3.10 64.69 -31.03
C GLU A 714 -3.83 65.73 -31.90
N GLY A 715 -4.61 66.64 -31.30
CA GLY A 715 -5.30 67.69 -32.05
C GLY A 715 -6.49 68.29 -31.31
N GLN A 716 -7.13 69.28 -31.92
CA GLN A 716 -8.37 69.85 -31.39
C GLN A 716 -9.57 69.20 -32.06
N VAL A 717 -10.50 68.69 -31.25
CA VAL A 717 -11.77 68.12 -31.70
C VAL A 717 -12.93 68.96 -31.16
N ARG A 718 -13.96 69.13 -32.00
CA ARG A 718 -15.18 69.86 -31.69
C ARG A 718 -16.38 69.02 -32.09
N VAL A 719 -17.38 68.99 -31.21
CA VAL A 719 -18.69 68.37 -31.43
C VAL A 719 -19.75 69.45 -31.34
N ASP A 720 -20.44 69.68 -32.45
CA ASP A 720 -21.59 70.57 -32.52
C ASP A 720 -22.89 69.79 -32.24
N GLY A 721 -23.66 70.24 -31.26
CA GLY A 721 -24.89 69.58 -30.84
C GLY A 721 -25.98 69.63 -31.91
N THR A 722 -26.65 68.50 -32.11
CA THR A 722 -27.77 68.39 -33.04
C THR A 722 -29.10 68.85 -32.43
N MET A 723 -29.18 68.97 -31.11
CA MET A 723 -30.37 69.37 -30.36
C MET A 723 -30.25 70.81 -29.83
N PRO A 724 -31.23 71.69 -30.07
CA PRO A 724 -31.21 73.04 -29.52
C PRO A 724 -31.61 73.08 -28.04
N VAL A 725 -31.00 73.99 -27.28
CA VAL A 725 -31.42 74.33 -25.91
C VAL A 725 -32.52 75.39 -25.93
N SER A 726 -33.45 75.30 -24.98
CA SER A 726 -34.56 76.26 -24.89
C SER A 726 -34.17 77.46 -24.04
N PHE A 727 -34.24 78.68 -24.60
CA PHE A 727 -33.97 79.91 -23.87
C PHE A 727 -35.03 80.19 -22.79
N GLY A 728 -34.59 80.67 -21.63
CA GLY A 728 -35.44 80.95 -20.46
C GLY A 728 -35.90 79.72 -19.70
N GLN A 729 -35.46 78.52 -20.10
CA GLN A 729 -35.76 77.26 -19.41
C GLN A 729 -34.46 76.58 -18.99
N TRP A 730 -34.54 75.79 -17.93
CA TRP A 730 -33.42 74.97 -17.49
C TRP A 730 -33.19 73.82 -18.48
N ASN A 731 -31.94 73.61 -18.86
CA ASN A 731 -31.50 72.54 -19.74
C ASN A 731 -30.30 71.86 -19.09
N GLN A 732 -30.34 70.54 -19.03
CA GLN A 732 -29.19 69.77 -18.60
C GLN A 732 -28.23 69.58 -19.78
N LEU A 733 -26.96 69.90 -19.59
CA LEU A 733 -25.90 69.63 -20.56
C LEU A 733 -24.84 68.76 -19.91
N CYS A 734 -24.46 67.68 -20.58
CA CYS A 734 -23.40 66.80 -20.14
C CYS A 734 -22.48 66.45 -21.30
N THR A 735 -21.18 66.42 -21.09
CA THR A 735 -20.20 65.94 -22.05
C THR A 735 -19.37 64.83 -21.44
N VAL A 736 -19.03 63.84 -22.25
CA VAL A 736 -18.23 62.68 -21.84
C VAL A 736 -17.17 62.42 -22.90
N TYR A 737 -15.91 62.41 -22.47
CA TYR A 737 -14.76 61.99 -23.27
C TYR A 737 -14.19 60.72 -22.66
N ASP A 738 -14.24 59.63 -23.42
CA ASP A 738 -13.82 58.30 -22.97
C ASP A 738 -12.43 57.88 -23.50
N GLY A 739 -11.69 58.82 -24.09
CA GLY A 739 -10.37 58.58 -24.68
C GLY A 739 -10.41 58.03 -26.11
N GLN A 740 -11.59 57.66 -26.61
CA GLN A 740 -11.81 57.20 -27.99
C GLN A 740 -12.77 58.11 -28.77
N GLY A 741 -13.64 58.83 -28.07
CA GLY A 741 -14.50 59.83 -28.66
C GLY A 741 -15.11 60.79 -27.64
N LEU A 742 -15.51 61.95 -28.16
CA LEU A 742 -16.18 62.99 -27.40
C LEU A 742 -17.67 62.95 -27.72
N SER A 743 -18.49 62.79 -26.69
CA SER A 743 -19.95 62.77 -26.77
C SER A 743 -20.55 63.97 -26.04
N LEU A 744 -21.56 64.60 -26.65
CA LEU A 744 -22.35 65.67 -26.05
C LEU A 744 -23.78 65.19 -25.85
N PHE A 745 -24.32 65.42 -24.65
CA PHE A 745 -25.68 65.07 -24.26
C PHE A 745 -26.47 66.31 -23.85
N VAL A 746 -27.75 66.36 -24.22
CA VAL A 746 -28.69 67.41 -23.86
C VAL A 746 -29.91 66.73 -23.24
N ARG A 747 -30.24 67.05 -21.98
CA ARG A 747 -31.34 66.43 -21.22
C ARG A 747 -31.26 64.90 -21.22
N GLY A 748 -30.11 64.36 -20.85
CA GLY A 748 -29.80 62.93 -20.85
C GLY A 748 -29.63 62.26 -22.23
N GLN A 749 -30.05 62.88 -23.33
CA GLN A 749 -30.03 62.28 -24.67
C GLN A 749 -28.76 62.65 -25.46
N ASN A 750 -28.20 61.70 -26.22
CA ASN A 750 -27.01 61.96 -27.04
C ASN A 750 -27.34 62.93 -28.17
N ALA A 751 -26.69 64.09 -28.15
CA ALA A 751 -26.88 65.18 -29.10
C ALA A 751 -25.74 65.28 -30.12
N GLY A 752 -24.63 64.58 -29.96
CA GLY A 752 -23.53 64.59 -30.93
C GLY A 752 -22.31 63.79 -30.49
N PHE A 753 -21.54 63.32 -31.47
CA PHE A 753 -20.32 62.54 -31.24
C PHE A 753 -19.25 62.89 -32.28
N ALA A 754 -17.99 62.91 -31.86
CA ALA A 754 -16.84 62.87 -32.76
C ALA A 754 -15.72 61.99 -32.20
N PRO A 755 -15.04 61.21 -33.06
CA PRO A 755 -13.86 60.46 -32.63
C PRO A 755 -12.76 61.43 -32.21
N ALA A 756 -12.15 61.15 -31.07
CA ALA A 756 -11.08 61.95 -30.48
C ALA A 756 -10.21 61.03 -29.63
N THR A 757 -8.90 61.19 -29.70
CA THR A 757 -7.96 60.35 -28.96
C THR A 757 -6.84 61.17 -28.35
N GLY A 758 -6.19 60.61 -27.34
CA GLY A 758 -5.04 61.18 -26.65
C GLY A 758 -5.43 62.02 -25.43
N THR A 759 -4.44 62.27 -24.58
CA THR A 759 -4.58 63.01 -23.33
C THR A 759 -4.91 64.47 -23.59
N LEU A 760 -5.81 65.05 -22.78
CA LEU A 760 -6.13 66.46 -22.78
C LEU A 760 -4.89 67.30 -22.46
N ARG A 761 -4.77 68.45 -23.13
CA ARG A 761 -3.63 69.34 -22.90
C ARG A 761 -3.68 69.91 -21.49
N ASN A 762 -2.64 69.63 -20.71
CA ASN A 762 -2.36 70.34 -19.47
C ASN A 762 -1.84 71.75 -19.81
N ASN A 763 -2.36 72.76 -19.11
CA ASN A 763 -1.89 74.12 -19.20
C ASN A 763 -2.22 74.91 -17.94
N VAL A 764 -1.49 75.99 -17.69
CA VAL A 764 -1.66 76.80 -16.47
C VAL A 764 -2.83 77.79 -16.52
N ALA A 765 -3.79 77.64 -17.44
CA ALA A 765 -4.94 78.55 -17.52
C ALA A 765 -5.99 78.18 -16.46
N PRO A 766 -6.64 79.14 -15.79
CA PRO A 766 -7.68 78.82 -14.81
C PRO A 766 -8.94 78.22 -15.45
N LEU A 767 -9.72 77.47 -14.66
CA LEU A 767 -11.06 77.04 -15.04
C LEU A 767 -12.02 78.22 -14.80
N ARG A 768 -12.87 78.50 -15.78
CA ARG A 768 -13.84 79.60 -15.70
C ARG A 768 -15.24 79.12 -16.02
N MET A 769 -16.21 79.65 -15.29
CA MET A 769 -17.64 79.42 -15.54
C MET A 769 -18.32 80.75 -15.91
N GLY A 770 -19.22 80.71 -16.88
CA GLY A 770 -19.97 81.88 -17.35
C GLY A 770 -19.21 82.84 -18.27
N GLY A 771 -17.91 82.64 -18.53
CA GLY A 771 -17.12 83.47 -19.45
C GLY A 771 -15.66 83.06 -19.53
N CYS A 772 -14.87 83.73 -20.40
CA CYS A 772 -13.43 83.45 -20.54
C CYS A 772 -12.51 84.48 -19.86
N GLY A 773 -13.03 85.43 -19.08
CA GLY A 773 -12.24 86.43 -18.34
C GLY A 773 -12.65 87.87 -18.64
N ALA A 774 -11.90 88.83 -18.07
CA ALA A 774 -12.22 90.26 -18.11
C ALA A 774 -11.79 91.01 -19.39
N ASP A 775 -11.09 90.36 -20.32
CA ASP A 775 -10.67 90.99 -21.58
C ASP A 775 -11.88 91.37 -22.44
N GLU A 776 -11.85 92.51 -23.15
CA GLU A 776 -12.99 92.98 -23.96
C GLU A 776 -13.45 91.94 -24.99
N ALA A 777 -12.51 91.20 -25.60
CA ALA A 777 -12.83 90.10 -26.52
C ALA A 777 -13.50 88.89 -25.84
N CYS A 778 -13.34 88.72 -24.53
CA CYS A 778 -13.99 87.70 -23.72
C CYS A 778 -15.37 88.13 -23.24
N LEU A 779 -15.56 89.42 -22.93
CA LEU A 779 -16.84 89.97 -22.49
C LEU A 779 -17.94 89.81 -23.55
N GLU A 780 -17.59 89.87 -24.84
CA GLU A 780 -18.53 89.63 -25.95
C GLU A 780 -18.99 88.17 -26.06
N ARG A 781 -18.25 87.24 -25.42
CA ARG A 781 -18.49 85.80 -25.45
C ARG A 781 -18.94 85.21 -24.11
N ALA A 782 -19.15 86.06 -23.11
CA ALA A 782 -19.66 85.67 -21.81
C ALA A 782 -21.09 85.14 -21.91
N PHE A 783 -21.39 84.12 -21.11
CA PHE A 783 -22.71 83.54 -20.99
C PHE A 783 -23.66 84.53 -20.30
N THR A 784 -24.88 84.62 -20.83
CA THR A 784 -25.95 85.42 -20.23
C THR A 784 -27.11 84.49 -19.89
N GLY A 785 -27.35 84.30 -18.60
CA GLY A 785 -28.30 83.33 -18.08
C GLY A 785 -27.85 82.76 -16.74
N ASP A 786 -28.50 81.69 -16.31
CA ASP A 786 -28.27 81.10 -15.00
C ASP A 786 -27.62 79.72 -15.10
N LEU A 787 -26.72 79.41 -14.17
CA LEU A 787 -26.08 78.10 -14.01
C LEU A 787 -26.39 77.53 -12.64
N ASP A 788 -26.49 76.21 -12.58
CA ASP A 788 -26.79 75.43 -11.39
C ASP A 788 -26.10 74.05 -11.53
N ALA A 789 -25.76 73.41 -10.41
CA ALA A 789 -25.18 72.07 -10.32
C ALA A 789 -24.11 71.79 -11.39
N VAL A 790 -22.96 72.47 -11.28
CA VAL A 790 -21.82 72.24 -12.18
C VAL A 790 -20.90 71.19 -11.57
N LEU A 791 -20.74 70.06 -12.25
CA LEU A 791 -19.93 68.94 -11.78
C LEU A 791 -18.90 68.50 -12.84
N LEU A 792 -17.66 68.23 -12.40
CA LEU A 792 -16.57 67.69 -13.23
C LEU A 792 -16.04 66.36 -12.65
N TRP A 793 -15.72 65.43 -13.54
CA TRP A 793 -15.11 64.13 -13.22
C TRP A 793 -13.94 63.81 -14.15
N ASP A 794 -12.97 63.05 -13.64
CA ASP A 794 -11.71 62.68 -14.29
C ASP A 794 -11.83 61.37 -15.07
N HIS A 795 -13.06 60.90 -15.20
CA HIS A 795 -13.43 59.67 -15.86
C HIS A 795 -14.72 59.85 -16.66
N ALA A 796 -14.98 58.88 -17.54
CA ALA A 796 -16.22 58.82 -18.29
C ALA A 796 -17.35 58.29 -17.37
N ILE A 797 -18.34 59.14 -17.09
CA ILE A 797 -19.48 58.78 -16.21
C ILE A 797 -20.50 57.90 -16.95
N SER A 798 -21.26 57.10 -16.19
CA SER A 798 -22.25 56.18 -16.73
C SER A 798 -23.53 56.88 -17.22
N ALA A 799 -24.44 56.14 -17.86
CA ALA A 799 -25.73 56.70 -18.28
C ALA A 799 -26.65 56.99 -17.09
N GLU A 800 -26.55 56.17 -16.05
CA GLU A 800 -27.29 56.28 -14.79
C GLU A 800 -26.86 57.54 -14.06
N THR A 801 -25.55 57.79 -13.88
CA THR A 801 -25.05 59.02 -13.26
C THR A 801 -25.47 60.28 -14.03
N ARG A 802 -25.48 60.23 -15.37
CA ARG A 802 -25.99 61.35 -16.18
C ARG A 802 -27.49 61.58 -16.01
N SER A 803 -28.26 60.50 -15.81
CA SER A 803 -29.71 60.58 -15.64
C SER A 803 -30.07 61.06 -14.23
N ALA A 804 -29.35 60.60 -13.20
CA ALA A 804 -29.49 61.05 -11.82
C ALA A 804 -29.18 62.55 -11.67
N HIS A 805 -28.16 63.08 -12.35
CA HIS A 805 -27.95 64.53 -12.43
C HIS A 805 -29.12 65.27 -13.13
N GLY A 806 -29.97 64.55 -13.87
CA GLY A 806 -31.10 65.08 -14.63
C GLY A 806 -32.38 65.22 -13.82
N GLU A 807 -32.42 64.61 -12.64
CA GLU A 807 -33.49 64.69 -11.66
C GLU A 807 -33.21 65.84 -10.68
#